data_AF-A0A927BAQ7-F1
#
_entry.id   AF-A0A927BAQ7-F1
#
_cell.length_a   1.000
_cell.length_b   1.000
_cell.length_c   1.000
_cell.angle_alpha   90.00
_cell.angle_beta   90.00
_cell.angle_gamma   90.00
#
_symmetry.space_group_name_H-M   'P 1'
#
loop_
_entity.id
_entity.type
_entity.pdbx_description
1 polymer ?
#
loop_
_entity_poly.entity_id
_entity_poly.type
_entity_poly.pdbx_seq_one_letter_code
_entity_poly.pdbx_strand_id
1 'polypeptide(L)'
;MQTLLSPLYRILLVLVLLMATWHSPARAQQPAHNWSPTDTDPGYQARKDEQARRWAAGHPSQRYAPGRTPLARPACFEPFDTTASGGWSRLRRDDDNSSGSIPLGFNFSLFGTIYNRVYINTNGNITFDRPLDAYTPAGFPINTPMIAAFWADVDTRGPDDRGTGSGSVWYKVFPDRLVVVWNRVGYFSRRIDRKNTFQLVIKANTAPGFTGNDVLISYDDMQWTSGDTGGSGGFGRDLATVGANRGNGVDYIQTGRFNINNDQAPNSPTVGAPGGVDWLDGKCLGYEVGPRDNIPPAVAGLPAGNIITVNQGETRTLSLQFSGPEVTQTVNVTSELNGLCSAAEFTTENNSSNPNLLFFVTGSDCNIGTTDVTFTAVDNGTPTGVSVFTLRVVVNPPLPDGQWTGAVSTDYTNPANWNNNTVPGRTDNVTIPGGVVNFPVLNVPAAANSFTVADGASMTVAAGGALSLSGNLTNNGIVSGAGTLLATGTTTQQFGGSKDISIANLTVGPAGLQLNRPLMVAQVLLLNGSLVSNGNLTLRSDENGTAMVVNNGAAVVVGSATVQRYLDPSLNAGLGYRQFAAPVSNTTLADLATPNFSPRVNSNYNTAANPGSVTPFPNVFFYNQGLVATTGNGANADFDKGWVSPASTSEPMVPGKGYTVNLSGGQVLDFVGTLGNGSVVQSALLRGSQDQAGWHLLGNPYPAPIDWTQAFLGSSGLANAVHVFKSSGQYSGTYASFVNGIGTNGGTSIIPVAQGFLVRTSAPGITGSLNLTNAARLTTYTNAALQRTAETRPLLRLDLQAANGSTEQAAIYFQSGATAAFDQAFDAFRIGNSSSVQLGTLAGAEELAINGLPALGTSEVTVPLVVRVARAGAYSLRATDLLNLPSGWTVTLRDALTGRTVDLQRNPVYTCTLEPSQAPTRFSVQFSPGRVLANASPQLSAQVSVYPNPAREQVWLSLPALKQPVEVLVLNALGQQVQRHQVPAGRSSVAALPLAGLAKGVYTLRISLSEGVVTKRLVVE
;
A
#
# COMPACT_ATOMS: atom_id res chain seq x y z
N MET A 1 -67.49 11.81 38.26
CA MET A 1 -67.24 10.96 39.44
C MET A 1 -65.86 10.36 39.24
N GLN A 2 -64.82 10.99 39.80
CA GLN A 2 -64.12 10.58 41.05
C GLN A 2 -63.46 9.20 40.87
N THR A 3 -62.14 8.95 40.99
CA THR A 3 -60.99 9.53 41.73
C THR A 3 -59.71 8.80 41.23
N LEU A 4 -58.57 9.45 40.89
CA LEU A 4 -57.40 9.79 41.76
C LEU A 4 -56.87 8.56 42.54
N LEU A 5 -55.63 8.06 42.42
CA LEU A 5 -54.30 8.70 42.52
C LEU A 5 -53.17 7.80 41.96
N SER A 6 -52.05 8.45 41.66
CA SER A 6 -50.79 7.94 41.08
C SER A 6 -49.69 7.71 42.16
N PRO A 7 -48.39 7.57 41.82
CA PRO A 7 -47.54 6.40 42.04
C PRO A 7 -46.41 6.67 43.05
N LEU A 8 -45.36 5.84 43.06
CA LEU A 8 -44.10 6.03 43.79
C LEU A 8 -44.22 5.96 45.31
N TYR A 9 -43.99 4.78 45.88
CA TYR A 9 -42.99 4.69 46.94
C TYR A 9 -42.36 3.29 46.87
N ARG A 10 -41.18 3.27 46.23
CA ARG A 10 -40.00 2.49 46.62
C ARG A 10 -40.11 0.98 46.40
N ILE A 11 -39.42 0.39 45.42
CA ILE A 11 -37.95 0.49 45.21
C ILE A 11 -37.24 0.50 46.56
N LEU A 12 -37.17 -0.66 47.22
CA LEU A 12 -35.91 -1.24 47.68
C LEU A 12 -36.22 -2.56 48.40
N LEU A 13 -35.44 -3.60 48.08
CA LEU A 13 -35.50 -4.96 48.63
C LEU A 13 -36.76 -5.71 48.18
N VAL A 14 -36.72 -6.69 47.30
CA VAL A 14 -35.83 -7.87 47.29
C VAL A 14 -35.87 -8.38 45.83
N LEU A 15 -34.98 -7.97 44.93
CA LEU A 15 -33.65 -8.58 44.74
C LEU A 15 -33.45 -9.81 45.61
N VAL A 16 -33.69 -10.97 45.00
CA VAL A 16 -33.17 -12.32 45.29
C VAL A 16 -34.29 -13.33 45.03
N LEU A 17 -34.10 -14.12 43.97
CA LEU A 17 -34.74 -15.41 43.72
C LEU A 17 -36.27 -15.44 43.65
N LEU A 18 -36.82 -15.61 42.45
CA LEU A 18 -37.38 -16.93 42.07
C LEU A 18 -37.89 -16.88 40.63
N MET A 19 -37.15 -17.58 39.78
CA MET A 19 -37.58 -18.07 38.49
C MET A 19 -38.82 -18.97 38.66
N ALA A 20 -39.80 -18.84 37.78
CA ALA A 20 -40.29 -19.96 36.95
C ALA A 20 -41.56 -19.59 36.15
N THR A 21 -41.44 -19.76 34.83
CA THR A 21 -42.45 -20.25 33.89
C THR A 21 -43.76 -19.47 33.73
N TRP A 22 -43.82 -18.56 32.75
CA TRP A 22 -45.09 -18.25 32.06
C TRP A 22 -44.91 -18.25 30.54
N HIS A 23 -45.86 -18.90 29.89
CA HIS A 23 -46.08 -19.00 28.45
C HIS A 23 -46.32 -17.62 27.82
N SER A 24 -45.78 -17.42 26.61
CA SER A 24 -46.09 -16.26 25.75
C SER A 24 -47.14 -16.63 24.69
N PRO A 25 -48.13 -15.76 24.42
CA PRO A 25 -48.89 -15.79 23.18
C PRO A 25 -48.16 -15.00 22.07
N ALA A 26 -48.59 -15.25 20.83
CA ALA A 26 -47.95 -14.85 19.58
C ALA A 26 -47.67 -13.34 19.41
N ARG A 27 -46.50 -13.01 18.83
CA ARG A 27 -46.24 -11.75 18.14
C ARG A 27 -45.27 -12.00 16.97
N ALA A 28 -45.55 -11.35 15.85
CA ALA A 28 -44.91 -11.51 14.54
C ALA A 28 -43.37 -11.52 14.56
N GLN A 29 -42.76 -12.46 13.82
CA GLN A 29 -41.32 -12.52 13.57
C GLN A 29 -40.87 -11.38 12.64
N GLN A 30 -40.03 -10.49 13.17
CA GLN A 30 -39.07 -9.71 12.38
C GLN A 30 -37.93 -10.63 11.90
N PRO A 31 -37.28 -10.32 10.75
CA PRO A 31 -36.19 -11.14 10.22
C PRO A 31 -34.96 -11.08 11.13
N ALA A 32 -34.22 -12.19 11.19
CA ALA A 32 -33.02 -12.32 12.00
C ALA A 32 -31.96 -11.29 11.60
N HIS A 33 -31.60 -10.41 12.53
CA HIS A 33 -30.40 -9.59 12.44
C HIS A 33 -29.20 -10.52 12.62
N ASN A 34 -28.43 -10.76 11.55
CA ASN A 34 -27.09 -11.33 11.67
C ASN A 34 -26.22 -10.34 12.44
N TRP A 35 -25.89 -10.67 13.69
CA TRP A 35 -24.96 -9.90 14.49
C TRP A 35 -23.53 -10.16 13.97
N SER A 36 -22.86 -9.11 13.51
CA SER A 36 -21.45 -9.15 13.13
C SER A 36 -20.59 -8.59 14.27
N PRO A 37 -19.57 -9.32 14.75
CA PRO A 37 -18.64 -8.82 15.78
C PRO A 37 -17.91 -7.51 15.40
N THR A 38 -17.90 -7.16 14.10
CA THR A 38 -17.34 -5.91 13.58
C THR A 38 -18.11 -4.67 14.03
N ASP A 39 -19.38 -4.82 14.42
CA ASP A 39 -20.27 -3.69 14.69
C ASP A 39 -20.06 -3.11 16.11
N THR A 40 -19.49 -3.90 17.02
CA THR A 40 -19.20 -3.49 18.42
C THR A 40 -17.72 -3.33 18.71
N ASP A 41 -16.85 -3.80 17.80
CA ASP A 41 -15.41 -3.79 18.00
C ASP A 41 -14.69 -3.47 16.68
N PRO A 42 -14.46 -2.18 16.39
CA PRO A 42 -13.81 -1.73 15.16
C PRO A 42 -12.39 -2.30 14.97
N GLY A 43 -11.77 -2.80 16.05
CA GLY A 43 -10.45 -3.43 16.03
C GLY A 43 -10.47 -4.93 15.79
N TYR A 44 -11.65 -5.57 15.71
CA TYR A 44 -11.78 -7.03 15.54
C TYR A 44 -11.09 -7.53 14.27
N GLN A 45 -11.31 -6.83 13.15
CA GLN A 45 -10.72 -7.22 11.87
C GLN A 45 -9.21 -6.98 11.84
N ALA A 46 -8.75 -5.86 12.41
CA ALA A 46 -7.33 -5.58 12.54
C ALA A 46 -6.60 -6.58 13.44
N ARG A 47 -7.21 -7.04 14.54
CA ARG A 47 -6.65 -8.10 15.39
C ARG A 47 -6.69 -9.47 14.72
N LYS A 48 -7.71 -9.76 13.90
CA LYS A 48 -7.77 -10.97 13.06
C LYS A 48 -6.66 -10.97 12.00
N ASP A 49 -6.38 -9.83 11.39
CA ASP A 49 -5.33 -9.65 10.38
C ASP A 49 -3.92 -9.60 11.00
N GLU A 50 -3.78 -9.01 12.20
CA GLU A 50 -2.56 -9.03 13.02
C GLU A 50 -2.26 -10.46 13.49
N GLN A 51 -3.28 -11.22 13.90
CA GLN A 51 -3.16 -12.62 14.26
C GLN A 51 -2.81 -13.48 13.04
N ALA A 52 -3.35 -13.18 11.85
CA ALA A 52 -2.96 -13.79 10.58
C ALA A 52 -1.53 -13.42 10.15
N ARG A 53 -1.07 -12.19 10.41
CA ARG A 53 0.32 -11.76 10.14
C ARG A 53 1.32 -12.37 11.11
N ARG A 54 0.98 -12.49 12.40
CA ARG A 54 1.79 -13.24 13.39
C ARG A 54 1.82 -14.73 13.09
N TRP A 55 0.77 -15.28 12.46
CA TRP A 55 0.73 -16.66 11.95
C TRP A 55 1.66 -16.87 10.74
N ALA A 56 1.73 -15.90 9.82
CA ALA A 56 2.59 -15.95 8.64
C ALA A 56 4.08 -15.71 8.93
N ALA A 57 4.42 -14.91 9.95
CA ALA A 57 5.81 -14.53 10.26
C ALA A 57 6.57 -15.56 11.14
N GLY A 58 5.90 -16.56 11.72
CA GLY A 58 6.48 -17.43 12.74
C GLY A 58 6.85 -18.87 12.32
N HIS A 59 6.58 -19.30 11.09
CA HIS A 59 6.81 -20.70 10.71
C HIS A 59 7.48 -20.81 9.32
N PRO A 60 8.68 -21.39 9.22
CA PRO A 60 9.23 -21.80 7.94
C PRO A 60 8.30 -22.84 7.32
N SER A 61 7.99 -22.67 6.04
CA SER A 61 7.28 -23.65 5.23
C SER A 61 7.87 -25.03 5.46
N GLN A 62 7.07 -25.93 6.06
CA GLN A 62 7.41 -27.34 6.06
C GLN A 62 7.49 -27.77 4.61
N ARG A 63 8.72 -28.08 4.20
CA ARG A 63 9.09 -28.57 2.88
C ARG A 63 8.16 -29.74 2.53
N TYR A 64 7.32 -29.55 1.52
CA TYR A 64 6.93 -30.67 0.67
C TYR A 64 8.23 -31.36 0.24
N ALA A 65 8.27 -32.69 0.35
CA ALA A 65 9.35 -33.44 -0.28
C ALA A 65 9.40 -33.02 -1.76
N PRO A 66 10.58 -32.74 -2.33
CA PRO A 66 10.67 -32.23 -3.68
C PRO A 66 10.14 -33.28 -4.65
N GLY A 67 9.10 -32.94 -5.43
CA GLY A 67 8.70 -33.73 -6.61
C GLY A 67 7.23 -34.15 -6.74
N ARG A 68 6.30 -33.81 -5.82
CA ARG A 68 4.87 -34.15 -6.01
C ARG A 68 4.01 -32.95 -6.42
N THR A 69 3.45 -33.03 -7.63
CA THR A 69 2.38 -32.16 -8.13
C THR A 69 1.06 -32.57 -7.46
N PRO A 70 0.23 -31.66 -6.90
CA PRO A 70 -1.08 -32.02 -6.40
C PRO A 70 -1.94 -32.56 -7.55
N LEU A 71 -2.36 -33.82 -7.46
CA LEU A 71 -3.32 -34.41 -8.40
C LEU A 71 -4.73 -33.89 -8.09
N ALA A 72 -5.53 -33.67 -9.14
CA ALA A 72 -6.94 -33.30 -8.96
C ALA A 72 -7.72 -34.51 -8.41
N ARG A 73 -8.67 -34.26 -7.49
CA ARG A 73 -9.62 -35.28 -6.99
C ARG A 73 -10.25 -36.05 -8.15
N PRO A 74 -10.33 -37.38 -8.10
CA PRO A 74 -10.90 -38.14 -9.20
C PRO A 74 -12.41 -37.87 -9.30
N ALA A 75 -12.96 -37.83 -10.51
CA ALA A 75 -14.37 -37.52 -10.74
C ALA A 75 -15.35 -38.56 -10.16
N CYS A 76 -14.88 -39.78 -9.87
CA CYS A 76 -15.66 -40.79 -9.14
C CYS A 76 -15.80 -40.46 -7.64
N PHE A 77 -15.01 -39.52 -7.12
CA PHE A 77 -15.12 -39.03 -5.74
C PHE A 77 -16.34 -38.12 -5.64
N GLU A 78 -17.44 -38.66 -5.09
CA GLU A 78 -18.66 -37.91 -4.84
C GLU A 78 -18.37 -36.72 -3.91
N PRO A 79 -18.78 -35.50 -4.29
CA PRO A 79 -18.67 -34.34 -3.41
C PRO A 79 -19.36 -34.60 -2.08
N PHE A 80 -18.69 -34.25 -1.00
CA PHE A 80 -19.25 -34.33 0.35
C PHE A 80 -19.10 -32.98 1.04
N ASP A 81 -20.09 -32.67 1.87
CA ASP A 81 -20.19 -31.40 2.59
C ASP A 81 -20.03 -31.67 4.09
N THR A 82 -18.97 -31.12 4.66
CA THR A 82 -18.64 -31.27 6.09
C THR A 82 -19.36 -30.25 6.99
N THR A 83 -20.20 -29.39 6.41
CA THR A 83 -21.02 -28.42 7.15
C THR A 83 -22.30 -29.08 7.67
N ALA A 84 -22.92 -28.47 8.68
CA ALA A 84 -24.17 -28.96 9.27
C ALA A 84 -25.34 -29.02 8.27
N SER A 85 -25.31 -28.24 7.19
CA SER A 85 -26.33 -28.23 6.13
C SER A 85 -26.22 -29.39 5.13
N GLY A 86 -25.08 -30.07 5.05
CA GLY A 86 -24.82 -31.10 4.05
C GLY A 86 -25.56 -32.42 4.28
N GLY A 87 -26.10 -32.64 5.48
CA GLY A 87 -26.74 -33.90 5.87
C GLY A 87 -25.79 -35.10 5.96
N TRP A 88 -24.49 -34.84 6.15
CA TRP A 88 -23.46 -35.86 6.36
C TRP A 88 -23.27 -36.14 7.85
N SER A 89 -23.07 -37.40 8.19
CA SER A 89 -22.79 -37.85 9.57
C SER A 89 -21.30 -38.06 9.76
N ARG A 90 -20.76 -37.56 10.87
CA ARG A 90 -19.35 -37.73 11.23
C ARG A 90 -19.22 -38.86 12.26
N LEU A 91 -18.32 -39.81 12.03
CA LEU A 91 -17.95 -40.77 13.08
C LEU A 91 -17.17 -40.08 14.20
N ARG A 92 -17.33 -40.59 15.41
CA ARG A 92 -16.53 -40.11 16.56
C ARG A 92 -15.05 -40.37 16.25
N ARG A 93 -14.19 -39.41 16.61
CA ARG A 93 -12.74 -39.59 16.51
C ARG A 93 -12.32 -40.78 17.36
N ASP A 94 -11.69 -41.76 16.72
CA ASP A 94 -11.16 -42.98 17.32
C ASP A 94 -9.99 -43.53 16.49
N ASP A 95 -9.57 -44.75 16.82
CA ASP A 95 -8.45 -45.51 16.24
C ASP A 95 -8.98 -46.78 15.56
N ASP A 96 -9.37 -47.77 16.37
CA ASP A 96 -9.71 -49.12 15.87
C ASP A 96 -11.20 -49.43 15.83
N ASN A 97 -12.01 -48.46 16.22
CA ASN A 97 -13.42 -48.71 16.50
C ASN A 97 -14.28 -48.55 15.25
N SER A 98 -15.40 -49.27 15.25
CA SER A 98 -16.43 -49.17 14.23
C SER A 98 -17.64 -48.38 14.72
N SER A 99 -18.46 -47.91 13.78
CA SER A 99 -19.78 -47.36 14.07
C SER A 99 -20.69 -48.41 14.72
N GLY A 100 -21.82 -47.96 15.28
CA GLY A 100 -22.97 -48.85 15.49
C GLY A 100 -23.53 -49.37 14.17
N SER A 101 -24.51 -50.27 14.23
CA SER A 101 -25.18 -50.79 13.03
C SER A 101 -25.93 -49.67 12.31
N ILE A 102 -25.60 -49.43 11.03
CA ILE A 102 -26.22 -48.41 10.19
C ILE A 102 -27.17 -49.12 9.21
N PRO A 103 -28.48 -48.85 9.27
CA PRO A 103 -29.43 -49.34 8.26
C PRO A 103 -29.14 -48.69 6.90
N LEU A 104 -29.06 -49.50 5.84
CA LEU A 104 -28.83 -49.01 4.48
C LEU A 104 -30.09 -48.41 3.85
N GLY A 105 -31.27 -48.87 4.23
CA GLY A 105 -32.53 -48.49 3.57
C GLY A 105 -32.73 -49.13 2.18
N PHE A 106 -31.75 -49.92 1.71
CA PHE A 106 -31.80 -50.73 0.49
C PHE A 106 -31.11 -52.09 0.73
N ASN A 107 -31.30 -53.02 -0.20
CA ASN A 107 -30.65 -54.33 -0.19
C ASN A 107 -29.37 -54.29 -1.02
N PHE A 108 -28.25 -54.63 -0.40
CA PHE A 108 -26.95 -54.82 -1.03
C PHE A 108 -26.58 -56.30 -1.00
N SER A 109 -26.37 -56.91 -2.16
CA SER A 109 -25.87 -58.27 -2.28
C SER A 109 -24.34 -58.24 -2.33
N LEU A 110 -23.68 -58.89 -1.39
CA LEU A 110 -22.24 -59.13 -1.39
C LEU A 110 -21.99 -60.62 -1.68
N PHE A 111 -21.54 -60.94 -2.89
CA PHE A 111 -21.35 -62.31 -3.41
C PHE A 111 -22.59 -63.20 -3.16
N GLY A 112 -23.75 -62.69 -3.54
CA GLY A 112 -25.05 -63.36 -3.37
C GLY A 112 -25.69 -63.25 -1.98
N THR A 113 -24.96 -62.82 -0.95
CA THR A 113 -25.52 -62.65 0.40
C THR A 113 -26.12 -61.25 0.56
N ILE A 114 -27.41 -61.17 0.86
CA ILE A 114 -28.13 -59.90 0.98
C ILE A 114 -27.93 -59.29 2.37
N TYR A 115 -27.49 -58.04 2.39
CA TYR A 115 -27.34 -57.21 3.57
C TYR A 115 -28.17 -55.93 3.45
N ASN A 116 -28.73 -55.50 4.58
CA ASN A 116 -29.52 -54.26 4.69
C ASN A 116 -28.97 -53.32 5.79
N ARG A 117 -27.80 -53.65 6.33
CA ARG A 117 -27.09 -52.90 7.36
C ARG A 117 -25.58 -53.05 7.17
N VAL A 118 -24.83 -52.11 7.72
CA VAL A 118 -23.37 -52.05 7.64
C VAL A 118 -22.78 -51.50 8.95
N TYR A 119 -21.50 -51.77 9.17
CA TYR A 119 -20.67 -51.11 10.18
C TYR A 119 -19.50 -50.42 9.47
N ILE A 120 -19.26 -49.14 9.78
CA ILE A 120 -18.16 -48.36 9.19
C ILE A 120 -17.00 -48.36 10.17
N ASN A 121 -15.84 -48.82 9.74
CA ASN A 121 -14.63 -48.87 10.57
C ASN A 121 -13.72 -47.66 10.32
N THR A 122 -13.15 -47.11 11.39
CA THR A 122 -12.16 -46.02 11.31
C THR A 122 -10.94 -46.40 10.44
N ASN A 123 -10.50 -47.65 10.53
CA ASN A 123 -9.40 -48.28 9.79
C ASN A 123 -9.68 -48.51 8.29
N GLY A 124 -10.61 -47.79 7.66
CA GLY A 124 -10.72 -47.76 6.19
C GLY A 124 -11.51 -48.92 5.55
N ASN A 125 -12.34 -49.62 6.30
CA ASN A 125 -13.18 -50.72 5.81
C ASN A 125 -14.64 -50.60 6.28
N ILE A 126 -15.53 -51.36 5.64
CA ILE A 126 -16.89 -51.61 6.10
C ILE A 126 -17.13 -53.12 6.23
N THR A 127 -17.89 -53.53 7.24
CA THR A 127 -18.30 -54.92 7.46
C THR A 127 -19.81 -55.04 7.55
N PHE A 128 -20.33 -56.25 7.36
CA PHE A 128 -21.77 -56.47 7.21
C PHE A 128 -22.41 -57.33 8.32
N ASP A 129 -21.63 -58.18 8.98
CA ASP A 129 -22.09 -59.06 10.05
C ASP A 129 -21.94 -58.40 11.43
N ARG A 130 -20.75 -57.89 11.75
CA ARG A 130 -20.40 -57.30 13.06
C ARG A 130 -19.31 -56.22 12.95
N PRO A 131 -19.16 -55.34 13.95
CA PRO A 131 -18.00 -54.46 14.10
C PRO A 131 -16.68 -55.23 14.05
N LEU A 132 -15.65 -54.61 13.50
CA LEU A 132 -14.28 -55.11 13.52
C LEU A 132 -13.42 -54.21 14.42
N ASP A 133 -12.55 -54.81 15.23
CA ASP A 133 -11.61 -54.14 16.14
C ASP A 133 -10.13 -54.45 15.81
N ALA A 134 -9.88 -55.13 14.68
CA ALA A 134 -8.55 -55.48 14.22
C ALA A 134 -7.84 -54.28 13.57
N TYR A 135 -6.66 -53.95 14.11
CA TYR A 135 -5.78 -52.87 13.64
C TYR A 135 -4.77 -53.32 12.58
N THR A 136 -4.29 -54.58 12.63
CA THR A 136 -3.40 -55.15 11.60
C THR A 136 -4.22 -55.74 10.44
N PRO A 137 -4.09 -55.23 9.20
CA PRO A 137 -4.87 -55.72 8.06
C PRO A 137 -4.40 -57.09 7.56
N ALA A 138 -5.34 -58.04 7.46
CA ALA A 138 -5.14 -59.35 6.85
C ALA A 138 -5.45 -59.34 5.35
N GLY A 139 -4.74 -60.17 4.59
CA GLY A 139 -5.02 -60.36 3.16
C GLY A 139 -6.25 -61.23 2.99
N PHE A 140 -7.02 -61.00 1.94
CA PHE A 140 -8.16 -61.84 1.61
C PHE A 140 -7.70 -63.17 0.99
N PRO A 141 -8.42 -64.28 1.27
CA PRO A 141 -9.72 -64.33 1.95
C PRO A 141 -9.63 -64.35 3.48
N ILE A 142 -10.66 -63.79 4.13
CA ILE A 142 -10.88 -63.91 5.59
C ILE A 142 -12.33 -64.31 5.88
N ASN A 143 -12.64 -64.67 7.13
CA ASN A 143 -13.99 -65.09 7.55
C ASN A 143 -14.94 -63.92 7.90
N THR A 144 -14.58 -62.69 7.52
CA THR A 144 -15.35 -61.47 7.80
C THR A 144 -15.88 -60.88 6.50
N PRO A 145 -17.21 -60.83 6.27
CA PRO A 145 -17.79 -60.14 5.12
C PRO A 145 -17.45 -58.65 5.14
N MET A 146 -16.70 -58.17 4.14
CA MET A 146 -16.07 -56.85 4.17
C MET A 146 -15.90 -56.22 2.79
N ILE A 147 -15.95 -54.88 2.71
CA ILE A 147 -15.30 -54.11 1.65
C ILE A 147 -14.22 -53.24 2.30
N ALA A 148 -12.97 -53.44 1.88
CA ALA A 148 -11.81 -52.68 2.33
C ALA A 148 -11.46 -51.61 1.28
N ALA A 149 -11.83 -50.36 1.57
CA ALA A 149 -11.47 -49.23 0.71
C ALA A 149 -9.96 -48.94 0.82
N PHE A 150 -9.45 -48.95 2.05
CA PHE A 150 -8.03 -48.98 2.37
C PHE A 150 -7.88 -49.44 3.82
N TRP A 151 -7.93 -50.74 4.07
CA TRP A 151 -7.83 -51.26 5.43
C TRP A 151 -6.41 -51.09 5.96
N ALA A 152 -6.22 -50.15 6.91
CA ALA A 152 -4.95 -49.78 7.53
C ALA A 152 -5.18 -49.20 8.95
N ASP A 153 -4.10 -49.00 9.71
CA ASP A 153 -4.14 -48.53 11.11
C ASP A 153 -4.34 -46.99 11.20
N VAL A 154 -5.58 -46.55 11.01
CA VAL A 154 -6.02 -45.15 10.89
C VAL A 154 -6.25 -44.56 12.29
N ASP A 155 -5.61 -43.42 12.59
CA ASP A 155 -5.84 -42.71 13.85
C ASP A 155 -6.42 -41.31 13.61
N THR A 156 -7.68 -41.12 13.98
CA THR A 156 -8.38 -39.82 13.87
C THR A 156 -8.27 -38.96 15.13
N ARG A 157 -7.53 -39.39 16.15
CA ARG A 157 -7.37 -38.71 17.45
C ARG A 157 -6.17 -37.76 17.53
N GLY A 158 -5.36 -37.69 16.46
CA GLY A 158 -4.28 -36.71 16.34
C GLY A 158 -4.74 -35.29 16.74
N PRO A 159 -4.01 -34.58 17.63
CA PRO A 159 -4.51 -33.36 18.26
C PRO A 159 -4.95 -32.29 17.25
N ASP A 160 -6.06 -31.64 17.57
CA ASP A 160 -6.77 -30.69 16.72
C ASP A 160 -6.99 -29.37 17.49
N ASP A 161 -5.91 -28.67 17.81
CA ASP A 161 -5.98 -27.38 18.53
C ASP A 161 -5.95 -26.16 17.57
N ARG A 162 -5.73 -26.39 16.27
CA ARG A 162 -5.53 -25.34 15.24
C ARG A 162 -6.11 -25.64 13.85
N GLY A 163 -7.01 -26.61 13.71
CA GLY A 163 -7.69 -26.91 12.43
C GLY A 163 -6.85 -27.70 11.41
N THR A 164 -5.68 -28.23 11.83
CA THR A 164 -4.79 -29.07 11.00
C THR A 164 -4.53 -30.44 11.62
N GLY A 165 -5.34 -30.86 12.61
CA GLY A 165 -5.25 -32.19 13.23
C GLY A 165 -5.54 -33.34 12.26
N SER A 166 -5.58 -34.57 12.78
CA SER A 166 -6.03 -35.70 11.96
C SER A 166 -7.45 -35.43 11.46
N GLY A 167 -7.75 -35.86 10.25
CA GLY A 167 -9.05 -35.71 9.63
C GLY A 167 -10.12 -36.59 10.27
N SER A 168 -11.23 -36.85 9.58
CA SER A 168 -12.33 -37.64 10.14
C SER A 168 -13.05 -38.45 9.08
N VAL A 169 -13.77 -39.48 9.55
CA VAL A 169 -14.62 -40.31 8.71
C VAL A 169 -16.02 -39.71 8.66
N TRP A 170 -16.54 -39.50 7.46
CA TRP A 170 -17.87 -38.96 7.17
C TRP A 170 -18.66 -39.95 6.35
N TYR A 171 -19.97 -40.02 6.54
CA TYR A 171 -20.83 -40.87 5.71
C TYR A 171 -22.21 -40.27 5.49
N LYS A 172 -22.88 -40.71 4.43
CA LYS A 172 -24.28 -40.39 4.13
C LYS A 172 -24.96 -41.56 3.44
N VAL A 173 -26.14 -41.91 3.93
CA VAL A 173 -27.02 -42.92 3.33
C VAL A 173 -28.01 -42.20 2.41
N PHE A 174 -28.03 -42.59 1.15
CA PHE A 174 -29.00 -42.18 0.14
C PHE A 174 -29.99 -43.33 -0.12
N PRO A 175 -31.14 -43.07 -0.78
CA PRO A 175 -32.12 -44.12 -1.06
C PRO A 175 -31.56 -45.31 -1.86
N ASP A 176 -30.53 -45.09 -2.65
CA ASP A 176 -29.95 -46.06 -3.60
C ASP A 176 -28.48 -46.41 -3.32
N ARG A 177 -27.82 -45.74 -2.36
CA ARG A 177 -26.40 -45.95 -2.07
C ARG A 177 -25.95 -45.43 -0.70
N LEU A 178 -24.81 -45.90 -0.24
CA LEU A 178 -24.07 -45.34 0.90
C LEU A 178 -22.76 -44.76 0.40
N VAL A 179 -22.40 -43.57 0.88
CA VAL A 179 -21.07 -42.95 0.65
C VAL A 179 -20.34 -42.80 1.98
N VAL A 180 -19.08 -43.21 2.03
CA VAL A 180 -18.18 -43.11 3.21
C VAL A 180 -16.87 -42.46 2.78
N VAL A 181 -16.41 -41.45 3.51
CA VAL A 181 -15.20 -40.67 3.21
C VAL A 181 -14.27 -40.65 4.42
N TRP A 182 -13.07 -41.18 4.26
CA TRP A 182 -11.95 -40.97 5.17
C TRP A 182 -11.20 -39.75 4.69
N ASN A 183 -11.54 -38.58 5.22
CA ASN A 183 -11.01 -37.30 4.75
C ASN A 183 -9.81 -36.87 5.57
N ARG A 184 -8.62 -36.80 4.95
CA ARG A 184 -7.35 -36.34 5.55
C ARG A 184 -6.98 -37.09 6.85
N VAL A 185 -7.23 -38.38 6.90
CA VAL A 185 -7.00 -39.20 8.10
C VAL A 185 -5.50 -39.51 8.27
N GLY A 186 -5.02 -39.38 9.51
CA GLY A 186 -3.67 -39.76 9.91
C GLY A 186 -3.57 -41.24 10.29
N TYR A 187 -2.38 -41.65 10.74
CA TYR A 187 -2.05 -43.03 11.09
C TYR A 187 -1.70 -43.17 12.57
N PHE A 188 -1.82 -44.38 13.12
CA PHE A 188 -1.44 -44.64 14.50
C PHE A 188 0.06 -44.37 14.72
N SER A 189 0.51 -43.85 15.87
CA SER A 189 -0.27 -43.42 17.04
C SER A 189 -0.41 -41.90 17.03
N ARG A 190 -1.57 -41.40 16.57
CA ARG A 190 -1.92 -39.97 16.51
C ARG A 190 -1.02 -39.14 15.59
N ARG A 191 -0.49 -39.75 14.52
CA ARG A 191 0.40 -39.10 13.57
C ARG A 191 -0.39 -38.28 12.55
N ILE A 192 0.15 -37.12 12.19
CA ILE A 192 -0.52 -36.13 11.31
C ILE A 192 0.41 -35.57 10.23
N ASP A 193 1.67 -35.99 10.23
CA ASP A 193 2.71 -35.61 9.27
C ASP A 193 2.45 -36.18 7.86
N ARG A 194 1.61 -37.22 7.76
CA ARG A 194 1.10 -37.80 6.51
C ARG A 194 -0.39 -38.06 6.67
N LYS A 195 -1.16 -37.84 5.60
CA LYS A 195 -2.62 -37.98 5.63
C LYS A 195 -3.12 -38.63 4.35
N ASN A 196 -4.10 -39.52 4.50
CA ASN A 196 -4.79 -40.17 3.39
C ASN A 196 -6.18 -39.56 3.22
N THR A 197 -6.63 -39.42 1.99
CA THR A 197 -8.01 -39.05 1.65
C THR A 197 -8.57 -40.04 0.62
N PHE A 198 -9.61 -40.79 1.02
CA PHE A 198 -10.24 -41.79 0.16
C PHE A 198 -11.73 -41.95 0.48
N GLN A 199 -12.49 -42.47 -0.48
CA GLN A 199 -13.94 -42.63 -0.41
C GLN A 199 -14.37 -44.01 -0.90
N LEU A 200 -15.43 -44.53 -0.28
CA LEU A 200 -16.15 -45.74 -0.68
C LEU A 200 -17.61 -45.42 -0.96
N VAL A 201 -18.14 -45.93 -2.07
CA VAL A 201 -19.56 -45.92 -2.41
C VAL A 201 -20.05 -47.34 -2.66
N ILE A 202 -21.15 -47.75 -2.02
CA ILE A 202 -21.87 -48.99 -2.34
C ILE A 202 -23.29 -48.68 -2.79
N LYS A 203 -23.77 -49.35 -3.85
CA LYS A 203 -25.08 -49.08 -4.48
C LYS A 203 -26.02 -50.27 -4.36
N ALA A 204 -27.33 -50.02 -4.36
CA ALA A 204 -28.37 -51.03 -4.33
C ALA A 204 -28.37 -51.92 -5.59
N ASN A 205 -27.58 -52.99 -5.56
CA ASN A 205 -27.34 -53.89 -6.70
C ASN A 205 -28.37 -55.01 -6.86
N THR A 206 -29.36 -55.07 -5.95
CA THR A 206 -30.50 -55.99 -6.05
C THR A 206 -31.73 -55.32 -6.67
N ALA A 207 -31.64 -54.03 -7.02
CA ALA A 207 -32.72 -53.30 -7.66
C ALA A 207 -32.98 -53.83 -9.09
N PRO A 208 -34.26 -53.96 -9.52
CA PRO A 208 -34.58 -54.39 -10.88
C PRO A 208 -33.91 -53.51 -11.95
N GLY A 209 -33.21 -54.13 -12.89
CA GLY A 209 -32.53 -53.42 -13.98
C GLY A 209 -31.21 -52.74 -13.60
N PHE A 210 -30.66 -53.03 -12.41
CA PHE A 210 -29.33 -52.53 -12.04
C PHE A 210 -28.25 -53.08 -12.99
N THR A 211 -27.40 -52.20 -13.49
CA THR A 211 -26.27 -52.51 -14.39
C THR A 211 -25.05 -51.66 -14.01
N GLY A 212 -23.86 -52.25 -14.04
CA GLY A 212 -22.58 -51.57 -13.78
C GLY A 212 -22.04 -51.77 -12.35
N ASN A 213 -20.95 -51.05 -12.03
CA ASN A 213 -20.24 -51.17 -10.74
C ASN A 213 -21.15 -50.82 -9.54
N ASP A 214 -21.24 -51.75 -8.59
CA ASP A 214 -21.99 -51.61 -7.34
C ASP A 214 -21.11 -51.25 -6.14
N VAL A 215 -19.80 -51.36 -6.28
CA VAL A 215 -18.80 -50.81 -5.36
C VAL A 215 -17.89 -49.86 -6.13
N LEU A 216 -17.69 -48.66 -5.62
CA LEU A 216 -16.73 -47.69 -6.15
C LEU A 216 -15.81 -47.21 -5.02
N ILE A 217 -14.50 -47.26 -5.24
CA ILE A 217 -13.50 -46.71 -4.33
C ILE A 217 -12.74 -45.61 -5.06
N SER A 218 -12.49 -44.48 -4.39
CA SER A 218 -11.87 -43.29 -4.96
C SER A 218 -10.79 -42.76 -4.05
N TYR A 219 -9.64 -42.40 -4.60
CA TYR A 219 -8.48 -41.95 -3.85
C TYR A 219 -8.07 -40.55 -4.30
N ASP A 220 -7.90 -39.64 -3.34
CA ASP A 220 -7.47 -38.26 -3.58
C ASP A 220 -5.94 -38.19 -3.39
N ASP A 221 -5.49 -37.98 -2.15
CA ASP A 221 -4.08 -37.87 -1.77
C ASP A 221 -3.78 -38.96 -0.73
N MET A 222 -2.88 -39.88 -1.05
CA MET A 222 -2.49 -41.05 -0.28
C MET A 222 -0.98 -40.98 0.02
N GLN A 223 -0.62 -40.96 1.30
CA GLN A 223 0.71 -40.63 1.78
C GLN A 223 1.30 -41.67 2.73
N TRP A 224 0.50 -42.62 3.20
CA TRP A 224 0.92 -43.62 4.20
C TRP A 224 0.16 -44.95 4.07
N THR A 225 0.73 -46.02 4.61
CA THR A 225 0.21 -47.41 4.50
C THR A 225 0.08 -48.16 5.82
N SER A 226 0.85 -47.80 6.85
CA SER A 226 0.87 -48.51 8.14
C SER A 226 0.93 -47.55 9.32
N GLY A 227 0.44 -47.99 10.48
CA GLY A 227 0.67 -47.33 11.77
C GLY A 227 2.10 -47.52 12.29
N ASP A 228 2.42 -46.87 13.40
CA ASP A 228 3.68 -47.00 14.14
C ASP A 228 3.77 -48.33 14.92
N THR A 229 2.66 -49.09 15.03
CA THR A 229 2.68 -50.47 15.52
C THR A 229 2.77 -51.38 14.30
N GLY A 230 3.93 -52.03 14.09
CA GLY A 230 4.20 -52.79 12.86
C GLY A 230 4.90 -51.99 11.75
N GLY A 231 5.03 -50.66 11.91
CA GLY A 231 5.74 -49.75 11.02
C GLY A 231 6.42 -48.57 11.73
N SER A 232 6.91 -47.59 10.96
CA SER A 232 7.44 -46.32 11.47
C SER A 232 7.29 -45.23 10.40
N GLY A 233 6.74 -44.08 10.79
CA GLY A 233 6.63 -42.93 9.89
C GLY A 233 5.63 -43.17 8.74
N GLY A 234 4.62 -44.00 8.95
CA GLY A 234 3.56 -44.26 7.96
C GLY A 234 3.82 -45.44 7.03
N PHE A 235 4.94 -46.17 7.17
CA PHE A 235 5.27 -47.35 6.36
C PHE A 235 5.87 -48.46 7.23
N GLY A 236 5.58 -49.72 6.92
CA GLY A 236 5.94 -50.81 7.81
C GLY A 236 5.84 -52.22 7.22
N ARG A 237 5.97 -53.20 8.12
CA ARG A 237 5.78 -54.63 7.82
C ARG A 237 4.32 -54.99 7.61
N ASP A 238 3.39 -54.20 8.13
CA ASP A 238 1.95 -54.42 7.98
C ASP A 238 1.47 -53.82 6.66
N LEU A 239 0.81 -54.63 5.83
CA LEU A 239 0.36 -54.21 4.50
C LEU A 239 -1.11 -53.77 4.56
N ALA A 240 -1.40 -52.55 4.10
CA ALA A 240 -2.78 -52.11 3.89
C ALA A 240 -3.48 -52.97 2.83
N THR A 241 -4.78 -53.20 2.99
CA THR A 241 -5.55 -54.10 2.10
C THR A 241 -6.65 -53.36 1.37
N VAL A 242 -6.77 -53.59 0.06
CA VAL A 242 -7.84 -53.03 -0.79
C VAL A 242 -8.57 -54.17 -1.52
N GLY A 243 -9.90 -54.20 -1.42
CA GLY A 243 -10.73 -55.19 -2.11
C GLY A 243 -12.09 -55.46 -1.45
N ALA A 244 -12.70 -56.59 -1.80
CA ALA A 244 -13.96 -57.06 -1.25
C ALA A 244 -13.86 -58.54 -0.86
N ASN A 245 -14.49 -58.95 0.24
CA ASN A 245 -14.39 -60.30 0.78
C ASN A 245 -15.76 -60.81 1.22
N ARG A 246 -16.15 -62.00 0.76
CA ARG A 246 -17.46 -62.61 1.10
C ARG A 246 -17.57 -63.02 2.56
N GLY A 247 -16.45 -63.39 3.19
CA GLY A 247 -16.43 -63.89 4.56
C GLY A 247 -16.54 -65.41 4.71
N ASN A 248 -16.44 -66.18 3.62
CA ASN A 248 -16.50 -67.65 3.64
C ASN A 248 -15.14 -68.34 3.49
N GLY A 249 -14.04 -67.58 3.47
CA GLY A 249 -12.69 -68.10 3.27
C GLY A 249 -12.35 -68.48 1.82
N VAL A 250 -13.23 -68.19 0.84
CA VAL A 250 -13.05 -68.59 -0.56
C VAL A 250 -13.22 -67.42 -1.53
N ASP A 251 -14.35 -66.71 -1.49
CA ASP A 251 -14.69 -65.72 -2.52
C ASP A 251 -14.25 -64.31 -2.11
N TYR A 252 -13.39 -63.69 -2.91
CA TYR A 252 -12.86 -62.36 -2.65
C TYR A 252 -12.22 -61.71 -3.88
N ILE A 253 -12.30 -60.37 -3.93
CA ILE A 253 -11.51 -59.51 -4.82
C ILE A 253 -10.38 -58.91 -3.99
N GLN A 254 -9.11 -59.09 -4.40
CA GLN A 254 -7.97 -58.40 -3.78
C GLN A 254 -7.19 -57.60 -4.83
N THR A 255 -7.51 -56.31 -4.93
CA THR A 255 -6.82 -55.39 -5.85
C THR A 255 -5.37 -55.18 -5.45
N GLY A 256 -5.08 -55.12 -4.14
CA GLY A 256 -3.70 -54.93 -3.72
C GLY A 256 -3.47 -54.99 -2.23
N ARG A 257 -2.21 -55.22 -1.91
CA ARG A 257 -1.64 -55.10 -0.57
C ARG A 257 -0.52 -54.06 -0.63
N PHE A 258 -0.52 -53.06 0.24
CA PHE A 258 0.33 -51.86 0.07
C PHE A 258 1.21 -51.62 1.30
N ASN A 259 2.51 -51.40 1.08
CA ASN A 259 3.43 -50.90 2.12
C ASN A 259 4.64 -50.13 1.55
N ILE A 260 4.66 -49.84 0.24
CA ILE A 260 5.78 -49.16 -0.43
C ILE A 260 5.43 -47.69 -0.64
N ASN A 261 6.42 -46.80 -0.52
CA ASN A 261 6.27 -45.36 -0.74
C ASN A 261 6.69 -44.95 -2.16
N ASN A 262 5.96 -45.42 -3.17
CA ASN A 262 6.16 -45.08 -4.58
C ASN A 262 4.86 -45.33 -5.37
N ASP A 263 4.93 -45.15 -6.69
CA ASP A 263 3.86 -45.37 -7.65
C ASP A 263 3.80 -46.80 -8.21
N GLN A 264 4.46 -47.77 -7.55
CA GLN A 264 4.49 -49.15 -8.00
C GLN A 264 3.08 -49.77 -7.93
N ALA A 265 2.61 -50.29 -9.06
CA ALA A 265 1.35 -51.05 -9.09
C ALA A 265 1.41 -52.27 -8.15
N PRO A 266 0.33 -52.57 -7.40
CA PRO A 266 0.26 -53.77 -6.58
C PRO A 266 0.29 -55.04 -7.45
N ASN A 267 0.81 -56.14 -6.89
CA ASN A 267 0.90 -57.44 -7.58
C ASN A 267 1.68 -57.38 -8.91
N SER A 268 2.75 -56.56 -8.97
CA SER A 268 3.56 -56.38 -10.18
C SER A 268 4.42 -57.63 -10.52
N PRO A 269 4.54 -58.00 -11.82
CA PRO A 269 5.30 -59.15 -12.31
C PRO A 269 6.77 -59.19 -11.88
N THR A 270 7.41 -58.02 -11.78
CA THR A 270 8.86 -57.89 -11.61
C THR A 270 9.30 -57.74 -10.15
N VAL A 271 8.36 -57.44 -9.24
CA VAL A 271 8.65 -57.08 -7.85
C VAL A 271 7.83 -57.89 -6.84
N GLY A 272 6.72 -58.51 -7.28
CA GLY A 272 5.76 -59.20 -6.40
C GLY A 272 4.88 -58.22 -5.62
N ALA A 273 3.98 -58.76 -4.77
CA ALA A 273 3.32 -57.97 -3.73
C ALA A 273 4.33 -57.67 -2.61
N PRO A 274 4.35 -56.47 -2.02
CA PRO A 274 3.33 -55.40 -2.02
C PRO A 274 3.46 -54.30 -3.09
N GLY A 275 2.40 -53.48 -3.22
CA GLY A 275 2.35 -52.27 -4.06
C GLY A 275 2.69 -50.97 -3.31
N GLY A 276 2.87 -49.91 -4.11
CA GLY A 276 3.14 -48.55 -3.69
C GLY A 276 1.87 -47.72 -3.46
N VAL A 277 1.87 -46.91 -2.40
CA VAL A 277 0.68 -46.13 -2.01
C VAL A 277 0.34 -45.01 -2.99
N ASP A 278 1.35 -44.39 -3.61
CA ASP A 278 1.17 -43.29 -4.56
C ASP A 278 0.50 -43.77 -5.84
N TRP A 279 0.57 -45.08 -6.11
CA TRP A 279 -0.16 -45.67 -7.21
C TRP A 279 -1.66 -45.40 -7.05
N LEU A 280 -2.19 -45.31 -5.83
CA LEU A 280 -3.62 -45.05 -5.61
C LEU A 280 -4.00 -43.59 -5.93
N ASP A 281 -3.09 -42.63 -5.91
CA ASP A 281 -3.40 -41.20 -6.04
C ASP A 281 -4.21 -40.90 -7.33
N GLY A 282 -5.36 -40.24 -7.16
CA GLY A 282 -6.25 -39.88 -8.27
C GLY A 282 -6.92 -41.06 -8.99
N LYS A 283 -6.88 -42.29 -8.44
CA LYS A 283 -7.51 -43.47 -9.06
C LYS A 283 -8.95 -43.73 -8.61
N CYS A 284 -9.69 -44.38 -9.50
CA CYS A 284 -10.98 -45.00 -9.24
C CYS A 284 -10.87 -46.52 -9.37
N LEU A 285 -11.51 -47.26 -8.46
CA LEU A 285 -11.72 -48.70 -8.55
C LEU A 285 -13.22 -48.99 -8.60
N GLY A 286 -13.64 -49.91 -9.45
CA GLY A 286 -15.03 -50.33 -9.57
C GLY A 286 -15.16 -51.85 -9.54
N TYR A 287 -16.10 -52.35 -8.74
CA TYR A 287 -16.42 -53.78 -8.66
C TYR A 287 -17.91 -54.03 -8.91
N GLU A 288 -18.24 -55.24 -9.38
CA GLU A 288 -19.59 -55.79 -9.44
C GLU A 288 -19.70 -57.00 -8.50
N VAL A 289 -20.07 -56.81 -7.23
CA VAL A 289 -20.11 -57.87 -6.20
C VAL A 289 -21.52 -58.46 -5.98
N GLY A 290 -22.46 -58.22 -6.88
CA GLY A 290 -23.84 -58.70 -6.83
C GLY A 290 -24.04 -60.24 -6.88
N PRO A 291 -25.30 -60.72 -6.96
CA PRO A 291 -25.61 -62.14 -6.99
C PRO A 291 -25.32 -62.72 -8.38
N ARG A 292 -24.08 -63.12 -8.63
CA ARG A 292 -23.67 -63.86 -9.84
C ARG A 292 -22.90 -65.12 -9.45
N ASP A 293 -23.04 -66.17 -10.26
CA ASP A 293 -22.30 -67.43 -10.10
C ASP A 293 -20.80 -67.26 -10.41
N ASN A 294 -20.51 -66.35 -11.35
CA ASN A 294 -19.18 -65.88 -11.71
C ASN A 294 -19.18 -64.35 -11.78
N ILE A 295 -18.23 -63.71 -11.12
CA ILE A 295 -18.07 -62.26 -11.16
C ILE A 295 -17.15 -61.92 -12.35
N PRO A 296 -17.49 -60.92 -13.19
CA PRO A 296 -16.62 -60.55 -14.30
C PRO A 296 -15.35 -59.84 -13.81
N PRO A 297 -14.27 -59.80 -14.61
CA PRO A 297 -13.03 -59.18 -14.20
C PRO A 297 -13.19 -57.73 -13.77
N ALA A 298 -12.57 -57.34 -12.66
CA ALA A 298 -12.50 -55.95 -12.24
C ALA A 298 -11.36 -55.22 -12.97
N VAL A 299 -11.44 -53.89 -13.09
CA VAL A 299 -10.33 -53.05 -13.53
C VAL A 299 -9.97 -52.02 -12.48
N ALA A 300 -8.68 -51.75 -12.37
CA ALA A 300 -8.08 -50.70 -11.57
C ALA A 300 -7.25 -49.78 -12.45
N GLY A 301 -7.15 -48.51 -12.06
CA GLY A 301 -6.32 -47.53 -12.77
C GLY A 301 -7.02 -46.67 -13.80
N LEU A 302 -8.35 -46.73 -13.89
CA LEU A 302 -9.13 -45.84 -14.76
C LEU A 302 -9.00 -44.37 -14.32
N PRO A 303 -8.90 -43.42 -15.27
CA PRO A 303 -8.90 -42.00 -14.97
C PRO A 303 -10.31 -41.51 -14.64
N ALA A 304 -10.37 -40.36 -13.98
CA ALA A 304 -11.59 -39.65 -13.64
C ALA A 304 -12.58 -39.56 -14.82
N GLY A 305 -13.83 -40.00 -14.61
CA GLY A 305 -14.90 -39.89 -15.62
C GLY A 305 -14.66 -40.74 -16.87
N ASN A 306 -13.69 -41.67 -16.81
CA ASN A 306 -13.13 -42.37 -17.95
C ASN A 306 -12.74 -41.43 -19.08
N ILE A 307 -12.22 -40.24 -18.76
CA ILE A 307 -11.75 -39.26 -19.76
C ILE A 307 -10.29 -38.93 -19.50
N ILE A 308 -9.49 -38.80 -20.56
CA ILE A 308 -8.19 -38.12 -20.51
C ILE A 308 -8.19 -36.96 -21.49
N THR A 309 -7.53 -35.86 -21.13
CA THR A 309 -7.32 -34.71 -22.00
C THR A 309 -5.84 -34.54 -22.30
N VAL A 310 -5.51 -34.35 -23.57
CA VAL A 310 -4.14 -34.22 -24.08
C VAL A 310 -4.07 -32.95 -24.92
N ASN A 311 -3.13 -32.04 -24.66
CA ASN A 311 -2.92 -30.94 -25.60
C ASN A 311 -2.04 -31.39 -26.76
N GLN A 312 -2.19 -30.79 -27.93
CA GLN A 312 -1.28 -31.07 -29.04
C GLN A 312 0.19 -30.87 -28.62
N GLY A 313 1.03 -31.89 -28.83
CA GLY A 313 2.44 -31.95 -28.40
C GLY A 313 2.67 -32.60 -27.03
N GLU A 314 1.62 -32.87 -26.26
CA GLU A 314 1.68 -33.52 -24.93
C GLU A 314 1.52 -35.05 -25.05
N THR A 315 2.21 -35.83 -24.21
CA THR A 315 2.06 -37.30 -24.13
C THR A 315 1.48 -37.69 -22.77
N ARG A 316 0.48 -38.58 -22.78
CA ARG A 316 -0.12 -39.17 -21.57
C ARG A 316 0.04 -40.69 -21.57
N THR A 317 0.27 -41.24 -20.38
CA THR A 317 0.38 -42.68 -20.13
C THR A 317 -0.58 -43.09 -19.01
N LEU A 318 -1.30 -44.19 -19.21
CA LEU A 318 -2.27 -44.78 -18.31
C LEU A 318 -1.86 -46.23 -18.02
N SER A 319 -1.90 -46.64 -16.76
CA SER A 319 -1.65 -48.01 -16.33
C SER A 319 -2.91 -48.60 -15.70
N LEU A 320 -3.45 -49.62 -16.34
CA LEU A 320 -4.64 -50.36 -15.96
C LEU A 320 -4.25 -51.76 -15.46
N GLN A 321 -4.92 -52.25 -14.43
CA GLN A 321 -4.77 -53.63 -13.94
C GLN A 321 -6.14 -54.28 -13.94
N PHE A 322 -6.25 -55.50 -14.46
CA PHE A 322 -7.50 -56.26 -14.43
C PHE A 322 -7.33 -57.45 -13.48
N SER A 323 -8.36 -57.81 -12.74
CA SER A 323 -8.29 -58.87 -11.72
C SER A 323 -9.44 -59.86 -11.86
N GLY A 324 -9.09 -61.15 -11.81
CA GLY A 324 -10.03 -62.25 -11.65
C GLY A 324 -10.60 -62.22 -10.22
N PRO A 325 -11.93 -62.16 -10.05
CA PRO A 325 -12.55 -61.98 -8.74
C PRO A 325 -12.66 -63.28 -7.92
N GLU A 326 -12.30 -64.44 -8.48
CA GLU A 326 -12.25 -65.72 -7.76
C GLU A 326 -10.88 -66.41 -7.85
N VAL A 327 -10.50 -67.10 -6.77
CA VAL A 327 -9.25 -67.88 -6.68
C VAL A 327 -9.19 -68.91 -7.79
N THR A 328 -8.07 -68.90 -8.54
CA THR A 328 -7.74 -69.74 -9.71
C THR A 328 -8.27 -69.26 -11.07
N GLN A 329 -8.97 -68.13 -11.13
CA GLN A 329 -9.35 -67.57 -12.42
C GLN A 329 -8.23 -66.83 -13.13
N THR A 330 -8.28 -66.86 -14.46
CA THR A 330 -7.40 -66.10 -15.35
C THR A 330 -8.21 -65.15 -16.21
N VAL A 331 -7.68 -63.95 -16.43
CA VAL A 331 -8.31 -62.87 -17.19
C VAL A 331 -7.53 -62.63 -18.48
N ASN A 332 -8.25 -62.60 -19.60
CA ASN A 332 -7.74 -62.18 -20.90
C ASN A 332 -8.22 -60.75 -21.23
N VAL A 333 -7.30 -59.86 -21.57
CA VAL A 333 -7.57 -58.45 -21.89
C VAL A 333 -7.30 -58.19 -23.37
N THR A 334 -8.24 -57.53 -24.04
CA THR A 334 -8.12 -57.00 -25.40
C THR A 334 -8.51 -55.51 -25.44
N SER A 335 -8.06 -54.81 -26.47
CA SER A 335 -8.23 -53.35 -26.64
C SER A 335 -8.70 -53.00 -28.06
N GLU A 336 -9.47 -51.92 -28.18
CA GLU A 336 -9.91 -51.32 -29.43
C GLU A 336 -9.65 -49.81 -29.38
N LEU A 337 -8.62 -49.35 -30.08
CA LEU A 337 -8.24 -47.92 -30.11
C LEU A 337 -9.09 -47.05 -31.04
N ASN A 338 -10.00 -47.63 -31.82
CA ASN A 338 -10.87 -46.92 -32.76
C ASN A 338 -10.14 -45.95 -33.72
N GLY A 339 -8.94 -46.34 -34.19
CA GLY A 339 -8.15 -45.55 -35.13
C GLY A 339 -7.46 -44.33 -34.54
N LEU A 340 -7.41 -44.20 -33.21
CA LEU A 340 -6.67 -43.14 -32.51
C LEU A 340 -5.18 -43.20 -32.90
N CYS A 341 -4.73 -42.26 -33.75
CA CYS A 341 -3.32 -42.17 -34.15
C CYS A 341 -2.45 -41.73 -32.95
N SER A 342 -1.13 -41.98 -33.05
CA SER A 342 -0.15 -41.60 -32.02
C SER A 342 -0.49 -42.16 -30.63
N ALA A 343 -1.15 -43.32 -30.59
CA ALA A 343 -1.47 -44.07 -29.38
C ALA A 343 -1.03 -45.53 -29.53
N ALA A 344 -0.70 -46.16 -28.39
CA ALA A 344 -0.43 -47.59 -28.34
C ALA A 344 -0.65 -48.16 -26.94
N GLU A 345 -0.83 -49.47 -26.89
CA GLU A 345 -1.04 -50.24 -25.67
C GLU A 345 -0.15 -51.48 -25.59
N PHE A 346 0.09 -51.92 -24.36
CA PHE A 346 0.89 -53.11 -24.06
C PHE A 346 0.35 -53.84 -22.83
N THR A 347 -0.07 -55.09 -23.01
CA THR A 347 -0.56 -55.94 -21.90
C THR A 347 0.53 -56.91 -21.45
N THR A 348 0.87 -56.89 -20.16
CA THR A 348 1.76 -57.86 -19.50
C THR A 348 0.96 -58.93 -18.77
N GLU A 349 1.48 -60.16 -18.79
CA GLU A 349 0.89 -61.34 -18.13
C GLU A 349 -0.59 -61.56 -18.48
N ASN A 350 -0.94 -61.37 -19.76
CA ASN A 350 -2.29 -61.66 -20.25
C ASN A 350 -2.64 -63.14 -20.04
N ASN A 351 -3.89 -63.45 -19.70
CA ASN A 351 -4.33 -64.79 -19.24
C ASN A 351 -3.74 -65.21 -17.88
N SER A 352 -3.51 -64.24 -16.98
CA SER A 352 -3.17 -64.49 -15.57
C SER A 352 -4.31 -64.05 -14.65
N SER A 353 -4.18 -64.25 -13.34
CA SER A 353 -5.17 -63.73 -12.40
C SER A 353 -5.21 -62.20 -12.33
N ASN A 354 -4.12 -61.52 -12.73
CA ASN A 354 -3.99 -60.06 -12.64
C ASN A 354 -3.21 -59.41 -13.81
N PRO A 355 -3.68 -59.49 -15.07
CA PRO A 355 -3.00 -58.86 -16.20
C PRO A 355 -2.94 -57.32 -16.05
N ASN A 356 -1.84 -56.71 -16.48
CA ASN A 356 -1.67 -55.25 -16.47
C ASN A 356 -1.57 -54.73 -17.91
N LEU A 357 -2.18 -53.58 -18.20
CA LEU A 357 -2.16 -52.91 -19.50
C LEU A 357 -1.62 -51.48 -19.34
N LEU A 358 -0.59 -51.15 -20.11
CA LEU A 358 -0.12 -49.77 -20.30
C LEU A 358 -0.72 -49.21 -21.59
N PHE A 359 -1.32 -48.02 -21.53
CA PHE A 359 -1.83 -47.27 -22.67
C PHE A 359 -1.14 -45.90 -22.73
N PHE A 360 -0.69 -45.46 -23.89
CA PHE A 360 -0.15 -44.11 -24.07
C PHE A 360 -0.73 -43.43 -25.31
N VAL A 361 -0.83 -42.10 -25.28
CA VAL A 361 -1.29 -41.27 -26.38
C VAL A 361 -0.56 -39.93 -26.40
N THR A 362 -0.09 -39.50 -27.57
CA THR A 362 0.48 -38.18 -27.82
C THR A 362 -0.47 -37.33 -28.64
N GLY A 363 -0.77 -36.11 -28.17
CA GLY A 363 -1.60 -35.15 -28.90
C GLY A 363 -0.91 -34.72 -30.20
N SER A 364 -1.58 -34.88 -31.33
CA SER A 364 -1.05 -34.60 -32.67
C SER A 364 -2.18 -34.14 -33.59
N ASP A 365 -1.84 -33.53 -34.74
CA ASP A 365 -2.86 -33.03 -35.67
C ASP A 365 -3.87 -34.10 -36.10
N CYS A 366 -3.46 -35.37 -36.17
CA CYS A 366 -4.32 -36.46 -36.62
C CYS A 366 -5.29 -36.99 -35.56
N ASN A 367 -5.18 -36.58 -34.29
CA ASN A 367 -6.08 -37.04 -33.21
C ASN A 367 -6.77 -35.90 -32.45
N ILE A 368 -6.72 -34.65 -32.93
CA ILE A 368 -7.52 -33.54 -32.40
C ILE A 368 -9.00 -33.91 -32.40
N GLY A 369 -9.69 -33.66 -31.28
CA GLY A 369 -11.10 -34.00 -31.10
C GLY A 369 -11.30 -35.00 -29.98
N THR A 370 -12.31 -35.85 -30.09
CA THR A 370 -12.68 -36.82 -29.05
C THR A 370 -12.82 -38.20 -29.65
N THR A 371 -12.12 -39.19 -29.08
CA THR A 371 -12.14 -40.59 -29.51
C THR A 371 -12.31 -41.50 -28.31
N ASP A 372 -13.23 -42.46 -28.39
CA ASP A 372 -13.43 -43.46 -27.35
C ASP A 372 -12.52 -44.68 -27.63
N VAL A 373 -11.80 -45.16 -26.63
CA VAL A 373 -10.94 -46.36 -26.63
C VAL A 373 -11.57 -47.39 -25.71
N THR A 374 -11.67 -48.65 -26.13
CA THR A 374 -12.34 -49.68 -25.33
C THR A 374 -11.38 -50.78 -24.91
N PHE A 375 -11.45 -51.22 -23.64
CA PHE A 375 -10.72 -52.37 -23.09
C PHE A 375 -11.72 -53.43 -22.67
N THR A 376 -11.55 -54.67 -23.11
CA THR A 376 -12.42 -55.81 -22.78
C THR A 376 -11.63 -56.83 -21.99
N ALA A 377 -12.12 -57.22 -20.81
CA ALA A 377 -11.53 -58.24 -19.95
C ALA A 377 -12.50 -59.42 -19.81
N VAL A 378 -12.02 -60.63 -20.07
CA VAL A 378 -12.80 -61.87 -20.06
C VAL A 378 -12.14 -62.88 -19.11
N ASP A 379 -12.87 -63.39 -18.12
CA ASP A 379 -12.37 -64.48 -17.26
C ASP A 379 -12.63 -65.88 -17.87
N ASN A 380 -12.09 -66.90 -17.21
CA ASN A 380 -12.31 -68.32 -17.54
C ASN A 380 -13.33 -69.01 -16.61
N GLY A 381 -14.18 -68.26 -15.90
CA GLY A 381 -15.25 -68.78 -15.07
C GLY A 381 -16.38 -69.45 -15.87
N THR A 382 -17.31 -70.12 -15.20
CA THR A 382 -18.49 -70.75 -15.85
C THR A 382 -19.79 -70.28 -15.19
N PRO A 383 -20.63 -69.49 -15.89
CA PRO A 383 -20.39 -68.90 -17.22
C PRO A 383 -19.25 -67.87 -17.20
N THR A 384 -18.61 -67.63 -18.34
CA THR A 384 -17.55 -66.62 -18.46
C THR A 384 -18.08 -65.23 -18.16
N GLY A 385 -17.35 -64.49 -17.33
CA GLY A 385 -17.61 -63.09 -17.03
C GLY A 385 -16.85 -62.18 -18.00
N VAL A 386 -17.50 -61.09 -18.41
CA VAL A 386 -16.96 -60.10 -19.34
C VAL A 386 -17.17 -58.71 -18.78
N SER A 387 -16.11 -57.91 -18.75
CA SER A 387 -16.15 -56.49 -18.42
C SER A 387 -15.61 -55.66 -19.59
N VAL A 388 -16.33 -54.59 -19.93
CA VAL A 388 -15.97 -53.66 -21.01
C VAL A 388 -15.81 -52.25 -20.44
N PHE A 389 -14.68 -51.62 -20.73
CA PHE A 389 -14.32 -50.30 -20.21
C PHE A 389 -14.00 -49.34 -21.33
N THR A 390 -14.75 -48.25 -21.43
CA THR A 390 -14.54 -47.21 -22.45
C THR A 390 -13.85 -46.00 -21.84
N LEU A 391 -12.69 -45.63 -22.38
CA LEU A 391 -11.89 -44.45 -22.10
C LEU A 391 -12.06 -43.41 -23.22
N ARG A 392 -12.59 -42.24 -22.89
CA ARG A 392 -12.71 -41.10 -23.80
C ARG A 392 -11.44 -40.24 -23.81
N VAL A 393 -10.76 -40.21 -24.94
CA VAL A 393 -9.56 -39.38 -25.16
C VAL A 393 -9.96 -38.09 -25.85
N VAL A 394 -9.71 -36.94 -25.21
CA VAL A 394 -9.94 -35.59 -25.76
C VAL A 394 -8.60 -34.96 -26.09
N VAL A 395 -8.35 -34.63 -27.35
CA VAL A 395 -7.14 -33.91 -27.77
C VAL A 395 -7.47 -32.48 -28.17
N ASN A 396 -6.89 -31.52 -27.46
CA ASN A 396 -7.10 -30.09 -27.73
C ASN A 396 -6.16 -29.57 -28.82
N PRO A 397 -6.61 -28.63 -29.68
CA PRO A 397 -5.75 -27.89 -30.59
C PRO A 397 -4.74 -27.00 -29.84
N PRO A 398 -3.72 -26.42 -30.51
CA PRO A 398 -2.76 -25.54 -29.86
C PRO A 398 -3.44 -24.23 -29.41
N LEU A 399 -3.12 -23.76 -28.20
CA LEU A 399 -3.58 -22.45 -27.70
C LEU A 399 -2.87 -21.31 -28.47
N PRO A 400 -3.52 -20.16 -28.71
CA PRO A 400 -2.87 -19.00 -29.32
C PRO A 400 -1.69 -18.51 -28.48
N ASP A 401 -0.58 -18.14 -29.11
CA ASP A 401 0.59 -17.57 -28.43
C ASP A 401 0.21 -16.36 -27.55
N GLY A 402 0.81 -16.26 -26.36
CA GLY A 402 0.61 -15.11 -25.45
C GLY A 402 -0.51 -15.29 -24.42
N GLN A 403 -0.98 -16.52 -24.18
CA GLN A 403 -1.95 -16.78 -23.13
C GLN A 403 -1.27 -17.06 -21.78
N TRP A 404 -1.69 -16.33 -20.75
CA TRP A 404 -1.24 -16.55 -19.38
C TRP A 404 -1.89 -17.81 -18.78
N THR A 405 -1.06 -18.69 -18.24
CA THR A 405 -1.49 -19.89 -17.52
C THR A 405 -1.41 -19.71 -16.01
N GLY A 406 -0.46 -18.90 -15.53
CA GLY A 406 -0.21 -18.71 -14.09
C GLY A 406 0.16 -20.00 -13.36
N ALA A 407 0.70 -20.98 -14.08
CA ALA A 407 0.93 -22.34 -13.56
C ALA A 407 2.02 -22.40 -12.48
N VAL A 408 2.97 -21.45 -12.48
CA VAL A 408 4.14 -21.47 -11.60
C VAL A 408 4.11 -20.37 -10.55
N SER A 409 3.80 -19.13 -10.93
CA SER A 409 3.83 -17.98 -10.03
C SER A 409 3.02 -16.80 -10.57
N THR A 410 3.02 -15.68 -9.84
CA THR A 410 2.48 -14.40 -10.31
C THR A 410 3.47 -13.59 -11.15
N ASP A 411 4.72 -14.03 -11.32
CA ASP A 411 5.75 -13.26 -12.02
C ASP A 411 5.49 -13.24 -13.54
N TYR A 412 5.10 -12.07 -14.06
CA TYR A 412 4.82 -11.86 -15.49
C TYR A 412 5.99 -12.31 -16.39
N THR A 413 7.22 -12.16 -15.90
CA THR A 413 8.44 -12.41 -16.68
C THR A 413 8.97 -13.83 -16.57
N ASN A 414 8.30 -14.71 -15.82
CA ASN A 414 8.63 -16.13 -15.82
C ASN A 414 8.02 -16.82 -17.06
N PRO A 415 8.82 -17.35 -18.00
CA PRO A 415 8.31 -18.00 -19.20
C PRO A 415 7.35 -19.16 -18.90
N ALA A 416 7.55 -19.88 -17.79
CA ALA A 416 6.73 -21.03 -17.41
C ALA A 416 5.28 -20.67 -16.99
N ASN A 417 4.96 -19.37 -16.87
CA ASN A 417 3.59 -18.90 -16.69
C ASN A 417 2.84 -18.63 -18.00
N TRP A 418 3.46 -18.88 -19.14
CA TRP A 418 2.91 -18.67 -20.48
C TRP A 418 2.74 -20.00 -21.21
N ASN A 419 1.67 -20.12 -21.98
CA ASN A 419 1.29 -21.36 -22.66
C ASN A 419 2.34 -21.92 -23.65
N ASN A 420 3.21 -21.06 -24.19
CA ASN A 420 4.30 -21.41 -25.09
C ASN A 420 5.69 -21.33 -24.42
N ASN A 421 5.73 -21.28 -23.08
CA ASN A 421 6.94 -21.15 -22.28
C ASN A 421 7.85 -19.98 -22.71
N THR A 422 7.25 -18.87 -23.17
CA THR A 422 7.93 -17.67 -23.65
C THR A 422 7.23 -16.42 -23.12
N VAL A 423 8.01 -15.43 -22.66
CA VAL A 423 7.45 -14.14 -22.22
C VAL A 423 7.03 -13.32 -23.46
N PRO A 424 5.79 -12.81 -23.53
CA PRO A 424 5.32 -12.02 -24.66
C PRO A 424 6.17 -10.77 -24.93
N GLY A 425 6.32 -10.45 -26.21
CA GLY A 425 6.95 -9.25 -26.72
C GLY A 425 6.00 -8.37 -27.53
N ARG A 426 6.55 -7.34 -28.19
CA ARG A 426 5.78 -6.27 -28.88
C ARG A 426 4.86 -6.74 -30.01
N THR A 427 5.03 -7.96 -30.50
CA THR A 427 4.24 -8.58 -31.58
C THR A 427 3.13 -9.49 -31.08
N ASP A 428 3.15 -9.84 -29.81
CA ASP A 428 2.35 -10.94 -29.28
C ASP A 428 1.05 -10.40 -28.67
N ASN A 429 -0.06 -11.06 -28.96
CA ASN A 429 -1.36 -10.69 -28.41
C ASN A 429 -1.56 -11.41 -27.09
N VAL A 430 -1.66 -10.66 -26.00
CA VAL A 430 -1.73 -11.22 -24.66
C VAL A 430 -3.17 -11.37 -24.20
N THR A 431 -3.48 -12.54 -23.63
CA THR A 431 -4.75 -12.77 -22.93
C THR A 431 -4.49 -13.32 -21.53
N ILE A 432 -5.04 -12.64 -20.51
CA ILE A 432 -5.12 -13.12 -19.13
C ILE A 432 -6.53 -13.68 -18.90
N PRO A 433 -6.71 -15.01 -18.90
CA PRO A 433 -8.01 -15.64 -18.69
C PRO A 433 -8.42 -15.60 -17.21
N GLY A 434 -9.73 -15.64 -16.94
CA GLY A 434 -10.25 -15.90 -15.60
C GLY A 434 -10.02 -17.36 -15.19
N GLY A 435 -10.10 -17.64 -13.88
CA GLY A 435 -10.02 -19.01 -13.34
C GLY A 435 -8.62 -19.61 -13.25
N VAL A 436 -7.56 -18.84 -13.52
CA VAL A 436 -6.17 -19.25 -13.24
C VAL A 436 -5.82 -19.08 -11.77
N VAL A 437 -4.86 -19.87 -11.28
CA VAL A 437 -4.47 -19.90 -9.87
C VAL A 437 -3.69 -18.66 -9.46
N ASN A 438 -2.77 -18.20 -10.31
CA ASN A 438 -1.92 -17.03 -10.06
C ASN A 438 -2.16 -15.99 -11.14
N PHE A 439 -2.58 -14.78 -10.77
CA PHE A 439 -2.68 -13.66 -11.71
C PHE A 439 -1.34 -12.91 -11.84
N PRO A 440 -1.06 -12.33 -13.02
CA PRO A 440 0.21 -11.67 -13.27
C PRO A 440 0.42 -10.40 -12.46
N VAL A 441 1.64 -10.25 -11.97
CA VAL A 441 2.22 -9.05 -11.37
C VAL A 441 3.48 -8.70 -12.17
N LEU A 442 3.51 -7.51 -12.74
CA LEU A 442 4.63 -6.96 -13.50
C LEU A 442 5.32 -5.87 -12.69
N ASN A 443 6.59 -6.07 -12.33
CA ASN A 443 7.42 -5.14 -11.57
C ASN A 443 8.67 -4.66 -12.33
N VAL A 444 8.81 -5.05 -13.60
CA VAL A 444 9.86 -4.63 -14.54
C VAL A 444 9.25 -4.22 -15.89
N PRO A 445 10.02 -3.60 -16.81
CA PRO A 445 9.53 -3.32 -18.16
C PRO A 445 9.23 -4.59 -18.96
N ALA A 446 8.08 -4.63 -19.62
CA ALA A 446 7.66 -5.67 -20.56
C ALA A 446 6.86 -5.06 -21.71
N ALA A 447 6.58 -5.85 -22.76
CA ALA A 447 5.80 -5.39 -23.90
C ALA A 447 4.81 -6.44 -24.41
N ALA A 448 3.76 -5.96 -25.05
CA ALA A 448 2.79 -6.77 -25.79
C ALA A 448 2.33 -6.01 -27.04
N ASN A 449 1.75 -6.70 -28.00
CA ASN A 449 0.97 -6.04 -29.05
C ASN A 449 -0.37 -5.58 -28.47
N SER A 450 -1.37 -6.47 -28.42
CA SER A 450 -2.63 -6.21 -27.72
C SER A 450 -2.66 -6.91 -26.37
N PHE A 451 -3.51 -6.44 -25.45
CA PHE A 451 -3.63 -6.99 -24.11
C PHE A 451 -5.09 -7.10 -23.69
N THR A 452 -5.52 -8.30 -23.31
CA THR A 452 -6.88 -8.56 -22.85
C THR A 452 -6.86 -9.15 -21.45
N VAL A 453 -7.55 -8.53 -20.50
CA VAL A 453 -7.83 -9.10 -19.18
C VAL A 453 -9.29 -9.53 -19.17
N ALA A 454 -9.54 -10.83 -19.11
CA ALA A 454 -10.89 -11.38 -19.12
C ALA A 454 -11.66 -11.09 -17.82
N ASP A 455 -12.97 -11.33 -17.83
CA ASP A 455 -13.77 -11.27 -16.61
C ASP A 455 -13.28 -12.32 -15.60
N GLY A 456 -13.32 -11.98 -14.32
CA GLY A 456 -12.73 -12.79 -13.25
C GLY A 456 -11.19 -12.85 -13.24
N ALA A 457 -10.49 -12.10 -14.10
CA ALA A 457 -9.04 -12.01 -14.12
C ALA A 457 -8.49 -10.70 -13.54
N SER A 458 -7.21 -10.70 -13.16
CA SER A 458 -6.50 -9.48 -12.77
C SER A 458 -5.10 -9.37 -13.39
N MET A 459 -4.63 -8.13 -13.53
CA MET A 459 -3.29 -7.77 -13.93
C MET A 459 -2.81 -6.62 -13.04
N THR A 460 -1.69 -6.83 -12.34
CA THR A 460 -1.06 -5.79 -11.53
C THR A 460 0.19 -5.27 -12.21
N VAL A 461 0.21 -3.99 -12.56
CA VAL A 461 1.44 -3.28 -12.96
C VAL A 461 2.01 -2.61 -11.71
N ALA A 462 2.87 -3.32 -10.98
CA ALA A 462 3.45 -2.87 -9.72
C ALA A 462 4.43 -1.71 -9.91
N ALA A 463 4.84 -1.08 -8.80
CA ALA A 463 5.89 -0.06 -8.83
C ALA A 463 7.17 -0.61 -9.50
N GLY A 464 7.77 0.17 -10.41
CA GLY A 464 8.89 -0.27 -11.26
C GLY A 464 8.47 -1.03 -12.53
N GLY A 465 7.24 -1.55 -12.58
CA GLY A 465 6.66 -2.20 -13.75
C GLY A 465 6.26 -1.20 -14.84
N ALA A 466 6.52 -1.57 -16.10
CA ALA A 466 6.14 -0.76 -17.25
C ALA A 466 5.66 -1.66 -18.40
N LEU A 467 4.37 -1.62 -18.73
CA LEU A 467 3.81 -2.41 -19.83
C LEU A 467 3.66 -1.53 -21.09
N SER A 468 4.46 -1.83 -22.11
CA SER A 468 4.38 -1.17 -23.42
C SER A 468 3.47 -1.92 -24.37
N LEU A 469 2.46 -1.25 -24.91
CA LEU A 469 1.47 -1.82 -25.81
C LEU A 469 1.63 -1.22 -27.20
N SER A 470 1.81 -2.07 -28.22
CA SER A 470 1.80 -1.65 -29.64
C SER A 470 0.37 -1.54 -30.21
N GLY A 471 -0.61 -2.18 -29.55
CA GLY A 471 -2.02 -2.29 -29.95
C GLY A 471 -2.98 -2.04 -28.77
N ASN A 472 -4.22 -2.48 -28.90
CA ASN A 472 -5.30 -2.10 -27.96
C ASN A 472 -5.24 -2.82 -26.60
N LEU A 473 -5.82 -2.19 -25.57
CA LEU A 473 -6.06 -2.78 -24.24
C LEU A 473 -7.56 -2.98 -24.04
N THR A 474 -7.96 -4.22 -23.73
CA THR A 474 -9.35 -4.57 -23.37
C THR A 474 -9.39 -5.10 -21.95
N ASN A 475 -9.95 -4.31 -21.01
CA ASN A 475 -10.10 -4.70 -19.62
C ASN A 475 -11.54 -5.10 -19.29
N ASN A 476 -11.77 -6.41 -19.11
CA ASN A 476 -13.01 -6.97 -18.57
C ASN A 476 -12.86 -7.46 -17.12
N GLY A 477 -11.64 -7.44 -16.57
CA GLY A 477 -11.33 -7.79 -15.19
C GLY A 477 -10.76 -6.60 -14.42
N ILE A 478 -9.62 -6.80 -13.75
CA ILE A 478 -8.94 -5.75 -12.98
C ILE A 478 -7.59 -5.44 -13.62
N VAL A 479 -7.38 -4.19 -14.03
CA VAL A 479 -6.04 -3.67 -14.38
C VAL A 479 -5.71 -2.55 -13.40
N SER A 480 -4.70 -2.78 -12.56
CA SER A 480 -4.33 -1.80 -11.54
C SER A 480 -2.83 -1.76 -11.22
N GLY A 481 -2.39 -0.71 -10.53
CA GLY A 481 -1.14 -0.72 -9.80
C GLY A 481 -0.36 0.60 -9.87
N ALA A 482 0.81 0.60 -9.21
CA ALA A 482 1.65 1.78 -9.04
C ALA A 482 2.69 1.97 -10.18
N GLY A 483 2.64 1.15 -11.23
CA GLY A 483 3.55 1.22 -12.37
C GLY A 483 3.03 2.08 -13.53
N THR A 484 3.51 1.77 -14.73
CA THR A 484 3.26 2.57 -15.93
C THR A 484 2.62 1.76 -17.06
N LEU A 485 1.56 2.27 -17.67
CA LEU A 485 1.07 1.83 -18.98
C LEU A 485 1.62 2.74 -20.07
N LEU A 486 2.13 2.17 -21.16
CA LEU A 486 2.67 2.93 -22.29
C LEU A 486 1.93 2.53 -23.58
N ALA A 487 1.22 3.49 -24.18
CA ALA A 487 0.62 3.32 -25.51
C ALA A 487 1.67 3.70 -26.57
N THR A 488 2.38 2.72 -27.13
CA THR A 488 3.56 2.90 -28.02
C THR A 488 3.30 2.52 -29.49
N GLY A 489 2.05 2.31 -29.86
CA GLY A 489 1.63 1.93 -31.21
C GLY A 489 1.91 2.97 -32.28
N THR A 490 1.87 2.55 -33.53
CA THR A 490 2.02 3.41 -34.71
C THR A 490 0.70 3.98 -35.21
N THR A 491 -0.42 3.45 -34.72
CA THR A 491 -1.78 3.95 -34.95
C THR A 491 -2.43 4.31 -33.62
N THR A 492 -3.49 5.13 -33.65
CA THR A 492 -4.21 5.50 -32.43
C THR A 492 -4.75 4.26 -31.73
N GLN A 493 -4.27 4.01 -30.52
CA GLN A 493 -4.69 2.87 -29.70
C GLN A 493 -6.01 3.14 -29.00
N GLN A 494 -6.69 2.09 -28.59
CA GLN A 494 -7.93 2.15 -27.81
C GLN A 494 -7.77 1.38 -26.51
N PHE A 495 -8.10 2.04 -25.40
CA PHE A 495 -8.23 1.39 -24.09
C PHE A 495 -9.72 1.31 -23.75
N GLY A 496 -10.23 0.09 -23.59
CA GLY A 496 -11.66 -0.19 -23.41
C GLY A 496 -11.92 -1.47 -22.61
N GLY A 497 -13.05 -2.13 -22.87
CA GLY A 497 -13.52 -3.31 -22.15
C GLY A 497 -14.82 -3.05 -21.40
N SER A 498 -15.02 -3.69 -20.26
CA SER A 498 -16.21 -3.54 -19.40
C SER A 498 -15.91 -3.04 -17.98
N LYS A 499 -14.63 -2.92 -17.63
CA LYS A 499 -14.17 -2.48 -16.30
C LYS A 499 -13.17 -1.33 -16.39
N ASP A 500 -13.12 -0.55 -15.32
CA ASP A 500 -12.25 0.62 -15.20
C ASP A 500 -10.78 0.22 -15.04
N ILE A 501 -9.88 1.12 -15.41
CA ILE A 501 -8.43 0.96 -15.27
C ILE A 501 -7.92 1.96 -14.22
N SER A 502 -7.04 1.54 -13.31
CA SER A 502 -6.44 2.44 -12.31
C SER A 502 -4.92 2.27 -12.24
N ILE A 503 -4.17 3.23 -12.77
CA ILE A 503 -2.71 3.16 -12.85
C ILE A 503 -2.06 4.40 -12.21
N ALA A 504 -0.83 4.29 -11.71
CA ALA A 504 -0.07 5.48 -11.31
C ALA A 504 0.30 6.33 -12.53
N ASN A 505 0.88 5.73 -13.57
CA ASN A 505 1.44 6.46 -14.69
C ASN A 505 0.89 5.97 -16.04
N LEU A 506 0.60 6.91 -16.93
CA LEU A 506 0.20 6.64 -18.32
C LEU A 506 1.05 7.48 -19.27
N THR A 507 1.70 6.84 -20.23
CA THR A 507 2.41 7.50 -21.32
C THR A 507 1.67 7.25 -22.63
N VAL A 508 1.23 8.32 -23.29
CA VAL A 508 0.63 8.29 -24.62
C VAL A 508 1.70 8.57 -25.67
N GLY A 509 1.93 7.61 -26.56
CA GLY A 509 2.87 7.74 -27.67
C GLY A 509 2.35 8.65 -28.79
N PRO A 510 3.19 8.93 -29.81
CA PRO A 510 2.88 9.92 -30.85
C PRO A 510 1.61 9.67 -31.65
N ALA A 511 1.19 8.40 -31.81
CA ALA A 511 -0.02 8.04 -32.54
C ALA A 511 -1.33 8.33 -31.79
N GLY A 512 -1.24 8.67 -30.49
CA GLY A 512 -2.38 9.02 -29.65
C GLY A 512 -3.11 7.81 -29.04
N LEU A 513 -4.06 8.12 -28.17
CA LEU A 513 -4.87 7.14 -27.42
C LEU A 513 -6.33 7.59 -27.37
N GLN A 514 -7.27 6.67 -27.51
CA GLN A 514 -8.69 6.90 -27.23
C GLN A 514 -9.15 6.04 -26.05
N LEU A 515 -9.90 6.65 -25.13
CA LEU A 515 -10.53 5.95 -24.01
C LEU A 515 -11.99 5.63 -24.32
N ASN A 516 -12.35 4.35 -24.17
CA ASN A 516 -13.71 3.84 -24.30
C ASN A 516 -14.28 3.36 -22.94
N ARG A 517 -13.48 3.43 -21.88
CA ARG A 517 -13.85 3.13 -20.48
C ARG A 517 -13.10 4.04 -19.50
N PRO A 518 -13.64 4.25 -18.29
CA PRO A 518 -12.96 5.05 -17.27
C PRO A 518 -11.53 4.58 -17.00
N LEU A 519 -10.62 5.54 -16.98
CA LEU A 519 -9.21 5.36 -16.64
C LEU A 519 -8.82 6.42 -15.61
N MET A 520 -8.27 5.94 -14.49
CA MET A 520 -7.73 6.76 -13.41
C MET A 520 -6.20 6.77 -13.47
N VAL A 521 -5.61 7.97 -13.49
CA VAL A 521 -4.17 8.19 -13.37
C VAL A 521 -3.88 8.84 -12.02
N ALA A 522 -3.00 8.25 -11.21
CA ALA A 522 -2.69 8.76 -9.86
C ALA A 522 -1.43 9.64 -9.77
N GLN A 523 -0.53 9.59 -10.75
CA GLN A 523 0.72 10.35 -10.77
C GLN A 523 0.89 11.14 -12.07
N VAL A 524 1.45 10.55 -13.13
CA VAL A 524 1.77 11.28 -14.37
C VAL A 524 0.98 10.76 -15.56
N LEU A 525 0.30 11.66 -16.26
CA LEU A 525 -0.12 11.49 -17.64
C LEU A 525 0.88 12.22 -18.55
N LEU A 526 1.75 11.47 -19.23
CA LEU A 526 2.71 12.00 -20.20
C LEU A 526 2.15 11.89 -21.62
N LEU A 527 2.05 13.01 -22.33
CA LEU A 527 1.47 13.07 -23.68
C LEU A 527 2.55 13.39 -24.71
N ASN A 528 2.94 12.39 -25.51
CA ASN A 528 3.71 12.57 -26.74
C ASN A 528 2.82 12.61 -27.99
N GLY A 529 1.60 12.10 -27.86
CA GLY A 529 0.48 12.27 -28.80
C GLY A 529 -0.80 12.58 -28.02
N SER A 530 -1.84 13.01 -28.74
CA SER A 530 -3.09 13.44 -28.09
C SER A 530 -3.91 12.26 -27.56
N LEU A 531 -4.61 12.48 -26.45
CA LEU A 531 -5.53 11.53 -25.84
C LEU A 531 -6.98 11.99 -26.04
N VAL A 532 -7.84 11.19 -26.67
CA VAL A 532 -9.28 11.42 -26.75
C VAL A 532 -9.95 10.79 -25.53
N SER A 533 -10.43 11.64 -24.62
CA SER A 533 -10.90 11.22 -23.29
C SER A 533 -12.29 10.60 -23.31
N ASN A 534 -13.19 11.06 -24.19
CA ASN A 534 -14.62 10.70 -24.19
C ASN A 534 -15.29 10.83 -22.80
N GLY A 535 -14.82 11.74 -21.93
CA GLY A 535 -15.35 11.87 -20.56
C GLY A 535 -14.85 10.80 -19.58
N ASN A 536 -13.92 9.93 -19.99
CA ASN A 536 -13.50 8.76 -19.22
C ASN A 536 -12.16 8.95 -18.47
N LEU A 537 -11.52 10.11 -18.55
CA LEU A 537 -10.24 10.33 -17.87
C LEU A 537 -10.46 10.97 -16.49
N THR A 538 -9.89 10.36 -15.45
CA THR A 538 -9.77 10.97 -14.12
C THR A 538 -8.31 11.12 -13.71
N LEU A 539 -7.89 12.34 -13.42
CA LEU A 539 -6.62 12.66 -12.77
C LEU A 539 -6.85 12.67 -11.26
N ARG A 540 -6.44 11.58 -10.60
CA ARG A 540 -6.77 11.28 -9.21
C ARG A 540 -5.95 12.12 -8.23
N SER A 541 -6.55 12.40 -7.07
CA SER A 541 -5.91 13.09 -5.95
C SER A 541 -6.35 12.44 -4.64
N ASP A 542 -5.39 12.09 -3.79
CA ASP A 542 -5.61 11.53 -2.46
C ASP A 542 -4.48 11.96 -1.50
N GLU A 543 -4.41 11.33 -0.33
CA GLU A 543 -3.38 11.60 0.69
C GLU A 543 -1.94 11.33 0.21
N ASN A 544 -1.75 10.49 -0.81
CA ASN A 544 -0.45 10.11 -1.34
C ASN A 544 0.05 11.05 -2.45
N GLY A 545 -0.85 11.83 -3.07
CA GLY A 545 -0.47 12.76 -4.12
C GLY A 545 -1.62 13.24 -4.98
N THR A 546 -1.27 14.06 -5.97
CA THR A 546 -2.21 14.60 -6.96
C THR A 546 -1.61 14.41 -8.34
N ALA A 547 -2.39 13.79 -9.22
CA ALA A 547 -1.97 13.54 -10.58
C ALA A 547 -1.72 14.83 -11.36
N MET A 548 -0.82 14.77 -12.34
CA MET A 548 -0.46 15.87 -13.21
C MET A 548 -0.32 15.42 -14.67
N VAL A 549 -0.46 16.38 -15.58
CA VAL A 549 -0.25 16.19 -17.01
C VAL A 549 1.03 16.86 -17.47
N VAL A 550 1.80 16.15 -18.28
CA VAL A 550 2.97 16.67 -19.01
C VAL A 550 2.67 16.59 -20.51
N ASN A 551 2.68 17.74 -21.18
CA ASN A 551 2.41 17.84 -22.61
C ASN A 551 3.72 18.06 -23.36
N ASN A 552 4.06 17.18 -24.30
CA ASN A 552 5.19 17.36 -25.21
C ASN A 552 4.68 17.90 -26.55
N GLY A 553 5.23 19.05 -26.97
CA GLY A 553 4.81 19.71 -28.21
C GLY A 553 3.32 20.09 -28.20
N ALA A 554 2.60 19.72 -29.27
CA ALA A 554 1.19 20.04 -29.44
C ALA A 554 0.21 18.99 -28.87
N ALA A 555 0.72 17.93 -28.22
CA ALA A 555 -0.10 16.86 -27.69
C ALA A 555 -1.01 17.34 -26.55
N VAL A 556 -2.30 16.98 -26.57
CA VAL A 556 -3.31 17.42 -25.59
C VAL A 556 -4.30 16.31 -25.25
N VAL A 557 -5.04 16.48 -24.14
CA VAL A 557 -6.28 15.73 -23.93
C VAL A 557 -7.41 16.45 -24.69
N VAL A 558 -8.10 15.71 -25.55
CA VAL A 558 -9.28 16.15 -26.29
C VAL A 558 -10.53 15.65 -25.57
N GLY A 559 -11.49 16.54 -25.33
CA GLY A 559 -12.72 16.25 -24.59
C GLY A 559 -12.61 16.50 -23.08
N SER A 560 -13.70 16.21 -22.37
CA SER A 560 -13.82 16.44 -20.93
C SER A 560 -13.07 15.39 -20.11
N ALA A 561 -12.45 15.82 -19.02
CA ALA A 561 -11.81 14.97 -18.01
C ALA A 561 -12.13 15.50 -16.61
N THR A 562 -11.99 14.64 -15.61
CA THR A 562 -12.11 15.00 -14.19
C THR A 562 -10.72 15.22 -13.60
N VAL A 563 -10.50 16.36 -12.95
CA VAL A 563 -9.30 16.65 -12.17
C VAL A 563 -9.68 16.71 -10.71
N GLN A 564 -9.10 15.83 -9.90
CA GLN A 564 -9.41 15.77 -8.48
C GLN A 564 -8.47 16.66 -7.66
N ARG A 565 -8.98 17.15 -6.53
CA ARG A 565 -8.18 17.85 -5.51
C ARG A 565 -8.56 17.39 -4.12
N TYR A 566 -7.73 16.55 -3.52
CA TYR A 566 -7.81 16.16 -2.13
C TYR A 566 -7.42 17.31 -1.20
N LEU A 567 -8.20 17.55 -0.16
CA LEU A 567 -8.00 18.60 0.82
C LEU A 567 -7.31 18.01 2.05
N ASP A 568 -5.99 18.15 2.14
CA ASP A 568 -5.22 17.65 3.27
C ASP A 568 -5.75 18.20 4.61
N PRO A 569 -6.22 17.34 5.54
CA PRO A 569 -6.73 17.76 6.84
C PRO A 569 -5.64 18.07 7.88
N SER A 570 -4.35 17.82 7.58
CA SER A 570 -3.24 17.94 8.53
C SER A 570 -3.10 19.33 9.16
N LEU A 571 -3.32 20.39 8.37
CA LEU A 571 -3.29 21.77 8.86
C LEU A 571 -4.63 22.21 9.48
N ASN A 572 -5.74 21.84 8.84
CA ASN A 572 -7.09 22.09 9.34
C ASN A 572 -8.06 21.05 8.78
N ALA A 573 -8.52 20.15 9.65
CA ALA A 573 -9.53 19.15 9.33
C ALA A 573 -10.96 19.73 9.29
N GLY A 574 -11.21 20.80 10.05
CA GLY A 574 -12.52 21.44 10.16
C GLY A 574 -12.83 22.40 9.01
N LEU A 575 -13.95 23.12 9.17
CA LEU A 575 -14.31 24.23 8.28
C LEU A 575 -13.15 25.23 8.19
N GLY A 576 -13.00 25.86 7.03
CA GLY A 576 -11.93 26.80 6.76
C GLY A 576 -11.96 27.30 5.32
N TYR A 577 -11.58 28.56 5.14
CA TYR A 577 -11.41 29.13 3.80
C TYR A 577 -10.20 28.52 3.09
N ARG A 578 -10.43 27.97 1.90
CA ARG A 578 -9.40 27.42 1.02
C ARG A 578 -9.55 28.08 -0.35
N GLN A 579 -8.43 28.48 -0.93
CA GLN A 579 -8.40 29.19 -2.20
C GLN A 579 -8.16 28.22 -3.35
N PHE A 580 -9.07 28.19 -4.31
CA PHE A 580 -9.08 27.28 -5.44
C PHE A 580 -9.11 28.03 -6.77
N ALA A 581 -8.71 27.36 -7.83
CA ALA A 581 -8.97 27.75 -9.21
C ALA A 581 -9.23 26.50 -10.05
N ALA A 582 -9.91 26.67 -11.18
CA ALA A 582 -10.22 25.58 -12.07
C ALA A 582 -8.99 25.20 -12.91
N PRO A 583 -8.49 23.94 -12.83
CA PRO A 583 -7.44 23.42 -13.71
C PRO A 583 -7.99 22.97 -15.09
N VAL A 584 -9.28 23.24 -15.34
CA VAL A 584 -10.04 22.90 -16.53
C VAL A 584 -10.87 24.10 -16.98
N SER A 585 -11.32 24.11 -18.22
CA SER A 585 -12.36 25.00 -18.72
C SER A 585 -13.72 24.30 -18.75
N ASN A 586 -14.80 25.09 -18.78
CA ASN A 586 -16.20 24.63 -18.78
C ASN A 586 -16.70 23.95 -17.49
N THR A 587 -15.97 24.07 -16.37
CA THR A 587 -16.45 23.69 -15.03
C THR A 587 -17.23 24.84 -14.38
N THR A 588 -18.17 24.51 -13.50
CA THR A 588 -19.00 25.48 -12.78
C THR A 588 -18.76 25.41 -11.27
N LEU A 589 -19.23 26.41 -10.53
CA LEU A 589 -19.14 26.41 -9.07
C LEU A 589 -19.91 25.24 -8.42
N ALA A 590 -20.86 24.62 -9.13
CA ALA A 590 -21.56 23.43 -8.66
C ALA A 590 -20.63 22.21 -8.52
N ASP A 591 -19.55 22.15 -9.32
CA ASP A 591 -18.57 21.06 -9.29
C ASP A 591 -17.73 21.07 -8.00
N LEU A 592 -17.77 22.16 -7.23
CA LEU A 592 -17.16 22.22 -5.89
C LEU A 592 -17.91 21.37 -4.85
N ALA A 593 -19.06 20.80 -5.18
CA ALA A 593 -19.82 19.93 -4.29
C ALA A 593 -19.06 18.62 -4.00
N THR A 594 -19.20 18.12 -2.78
CA THR A 594 -18.70 16.81 -2.34
C THR A 594 -19.82 16.10 -1.58
N PRO A 595 -19.68 14.80 -1.23
CA PRO A 595 -20.71 14.11 -0.44
C PRO A 595 -21.09 14.82 0.88
N ASN A 596 -20.16 15.60 1.45
CA ASN A 596 -20.34 16.29 2.73
C ASN A 596 -20.29 17.82 2.61
N PHE A 597 -20.35 18.38 1.40
CA PHE A 597 -20.31 19.83 1.18
C PHE A 597 -21.13 20.23 -0.04
N SER A 598 -21.90 21.31 0.09
CA SER A 598 -22.57 21.94 -1.05
C SER A 598 -22.15 23.41 -1.16
N PRO A 599 -21.76 23.87 -2.36
CA PRO A 599 -21.48 25.28 -2.60
C PRO A 599 -22.78 26.08 -2.42
N ARG A 600 -22.66 27.20 -1.73
CA ARG A 600 -23.74 28.10 -1.37
C ARG A 600 -23.32 29.53 -1.65
N VAL A 601 -24.07 30.16 -2.53
CA VAL A 601 -23.84 31.54 -2.97
C VAL A 601 -25.05 32.39 -2.57
N ASN A 602 -24.84 33.69 -2.38
CA ASN A 602 -25.91 34.61 -2.01
C ASN A 602 -25.56 36.04 -2.43
N SER A 603 -26.10 36.50 -3.56
CA SER A 603 -25.79 37.83 -4.11
C SER A 603 -26.22 38.99 -3.22
N ASN A 604 -27.18 38.79 -2.29
CA ASN A 604 -27.55 39.82 -1.30
C ASN A 604 -26.38 40.18 -0.38
N TYR A 605 -25.40 39.29 -0.21
CA TYR A 605 -24.17 39.57 0.52
C TYR A 605 -23.43 40.79 -0.06
N ASN A 606 -23.45 40.94 -1.38
CA ASN A 606 -22.62 41.92 -2.09
C ASN A 606 -23.09 43.38 -1.91
N THR A 607 -24.34 43.58 -1.51
CA THR A 607 -24.96 44.91 -1.39
C THR A 607 -25.50 45.21 0.01
N ALA A 608 -25.50 44.22 0.92
CA ALA A 608 -25.98 44.40 2.28
C ALA A 608 -25.11 45.40 3.06
N ALA A 609 -25.76 46.26 3.86
CA ALA A 609 -25.06 47.17 4.77
C ALA A 609 -24.25 46.44 5.85
N ASN A 610 -24.71 45.24 6.25
CA ASN A 610 -24.00 44.33 7.15
C ASN A 610 -23.92 42.92 6.53
N PRO A 611 -22.93 42.66 5.66
CA PRO A 611 -22.80 41.37 4.96
C PRO A 611 -22.70 40.16 5.89
N GLY A 612 -22.15 40.33 7.09
CA GLY A 612 -22.06 39.29 8.13
C GLY A 612 -23.41 38.77 8.64
N SER A 613 -24.50 39.50 8.40
CA SER A 613 -25.87 39.13 8.82
C SER A 613 -26.71 38.45 7.73
N VAL A 614 -26.20 38.36 6.50
CA VAL A 614 -26.94 37.80 5.36
C VAL A 614 -27.18 36.30 5.58
N THR A 615 -28.43 35.87 5.41
CA THR A 615 -28.84 34.46 5.53
C THR A 615 -29.48 33.94 4.23
N PRO A 616 -29.15 32.71 3.80
CA PRO A 616 -28.06 31.92 4.32
C PRO A 616 -26.69 32.55 3.95
N PHE A 617 -25.74 32.54 4.87
CA PHE A 617 -24.43 33.16 4.66
C PHE A 617 -23.64 32.42 3.58
N PRO A 618 -23.10 33.05 2.53
CA PRO A 618 -22.40 32.33 1.47
C PRO A 618 -21.12 31.63 1.95
N ASN A 619 -20.76 30.52 1.30
CA ASN A 619 -19.50 29.81 1.57
C ASN A 619 -18.55 29.78 0.36
N VAL A 620 -18.90 30.46 -0.74
CA VAL A 620 -18.05 30.63 -1.92
C VAL A 620 -17.97 32.12 -2.26
N PHE A 621 -16.75 32.61 -2.49
CA PHE A 621 -16.47 33.99 -2.84
C PHE A 621 -15.36 34.09 -3.89
N PHE A 622 -15.32 35.19 -4.63
CA PHE A 622 -14.13 35.64 -5.36
C PHE A 622 -13.75 37.05 -4.89
N TYR A 623 -12.57 37.52 -5.27
CA TYR A 623 -12.09 38.85 -4.88
C TYR A 623 -12.30 39.86 -6.01
N ASN A 624 -12.92 41.01 -5.70
CA ASN A 624 -13.11 42.15 -6.58
C ASN A 624 -12.47 43.39 -5.97
N GLN A 625 -11.32 43.76 -6.52
CA GLN A 625 -10.56 44.93 -6.11
C GLN A 625 -11.32 46.27 -6.28
N GLY A 626 -12.30 46.35 -7.18
CA GLY A 626 -13.08 47.57 -7.39
C GLY A 626 -13.90 48.00 -6.17
N LEU A 627 -14.14 47.09 -5.21
CA LEU A 627 -14.95 47.36 -4.02
C LEU A 627 -14.15 47.90 -2.82
N VAL A 628 -12.82 47.91 -2.92
CA VAL A 628 -11.95 48.43 -1.86
C VAL A 628 -11.88 49.95 -1.98
N ALA A 629 -12.83 50.65 -1.35
CA ALA A 629 -12.84 52.10 -1.15
C ALA A 629 -12.77 52.41 0.35
N THR A 630 -11.95 53.39 0.75
CA THR A 630 -11.73 53.72 2.17
C THR A 630 -13.02 54.14 2.84
N THR A 631 -13.38 53.43 3.90
CA THR A 631 -14.53 53.80 4.77
C THR A 631 -14.12 54.31 6.13
N GLY A 632 -12.82 54.48 6.37
CA GLY A 632 -12.29 54.98 7.64
C GLY A 632 -12.30 53.96 8.79
N ASN A 633 -12.61 52.68 8.50
CA ASN A 633 -12.75 51.62 9.51
C ASN A 633 -11.45 50.79 9.74
N GLY A 634 -10.32 51.21 9.18
CA GLY A 634 -9.00 50.58 9.37
C GLY A 634 -8.63 49.54 8.30
N ALA A 635 -7.32 49.28 8.16
CA ALA A 635 -6.73 48.55 7.04
C ALA A 635 -7.32 47.15 6.75
N ASN A 636 -7.50 46.29 7.77
CA ASN A 636 -8.05 44.94 7.55
C ASN A 636 -9.52 44.98 7.11
N ALA A 637 -10.30 45.91 7.67
CA ALA A 637 -11.72 46.04 7.35
C ALA A 637 -11.96 46.54 5.91
N ASP A 638 -11.01 47.28 5.33
CA ASP A 638 -11.10 47.74 3.95
C ASP A 638 -10.72 46.63 2.94
N PHE A 639 -9.74 45.76 3.23
CA PHE A 639 -9.43 44.57 2.40
C PHE A 639 -10.62 43.60 2.32
N ASP A 640 -11.28 43.34 3.45
CA ASP A 640 -12.39 42.39 3.54
C ASP A 640 -13.61 42.76 2.67
N LYS A 641 -13.71 44.02 2.22
CA LYS A 641 -14.76 44.47 1.30
C LYS A 641 -14.60 43.95 -0.12
N GLY A 642 -13.42 43.47 -0.48
CA GLY A 642 -13.17 42.90 -1.80
C GLY A 642 -13.86 41.55 -2.02
N TRP A 643 -14.33 40.86 -0.98
CA TRP A 643 -14.99 39.57 -1.14
C TRP A 643 -16.39 39.71 -1.73
N VAL A 644 -16.67 38.94 -2.79
CA VAL A 644 -17.95 38.94 -3.51
C VAL A 644 -18.48 37.52 -3.61
N SER A 645 -19.74 37.32 -3.22
CA SER A 645 -20.44 36.06 -3.46
C SER A 645 -20.95 36.00 -4.90
N PRO A 646 -20.74 34.89 -5.63
CA PRO A 646 -21.35 34.67 -6.94
C PRO A 646 -22.89 34.77 -6.90
N ALA A 647 -23.53 34.97 -8.06
CA ALA A 647 -24.99 35.03 -8.16
C ALA A 647 -25.63 33.63 -8.27
N SER A 648 -24.94 32.66 -8.87
CA SER A 648 -25.43 31.27 -8.99
C SER A 648 -24.29 30.24 -8.94
N THR A 649 -24.59 29.03 -8.46
CA THR A 649 -23.65 27.89 -8.54
C THR A 649 -23.44 27.40 -9.97
N SER A 650 -24.31 27.76 -10.92
CA SER A 650 -24.12 27.47 -12.34
C SER A 650 -23.14 28.41 -13.04
N GLU A 651 -22.61 29.44 -12.35
CA GLU A 651 -21.60 30.30 -12.93
C GLU A 651 -20.31 29.52 -13.24
N PRO A 652 -19.66 29.83 -14.39
CA PRO A 652 -18.41 29.19 -14.76
C PRO A 652 -17.28 29.61 -13.81
N MET A 653 -16.43 28.66 -13.45
CA MET A 653 -15.13 29.00 -12.87
C MET A 653 -14.20 29.42 -14.00
N VAL A 654 -13.85 30.72 -14.05
CA VAL A 654 -13.01 31.25 -15.13
C VAL A 654 -11.57 30.76 -14.94
N PRO A 655 -10.94 30.11 -15.94
CA PRO A 655 -9.54 29.68 -15.85
C PRO A 655 -8.61 30.85 -15.49
N GLY A 656 -7.77 30.64 -14.49
CA GLY A 656 -6.83 31.65 -13.98
C GLY A 656 -7.41 32.60 -12.93
N LYS A 657 -8.74 32.61 -12.72
CA LYS A 657 -9.40 33.33 -11.62
C LYS A 657 -9.46 32.42 -10.39
N GLY A 658 -9.17 32.98 -9.22
CA GLY A 658 -9.28 32.25 -7.96
C GLY A 658 -10.58 32.52 -7.21
N TYR A 659 -10.97 31.55 -6.41
CA TYR A 659 -12.18 31.53 -5.58
C TYR A 659 -11.79 31.06 -4.18
N THR A 660 -12.39 31.60 -3.13
CA THR A 660 -12.23 31.12 -1.77
C THR A 660 -13.50 30.41 -1.31
N VAL A 661 -13.34 29.24 -0.71
CA VAL A 661 -14.44 28.35 -0.34
C VAL A 661 -14.28 27.91 1.11
N ASN A 662 -15.33 28.03 1.91
CA ASN A 662 -15.35 27.61 3.31
C ASN A 662 -15.95 26.19 3.43
N LEU A 663 -15.08 25.19 3.54
CA LEU A 663 -15.41 23.76 3.57
C LEU A 663 -14.51 23.01 4.56
N SER A 664 -14.75 21.72 4.81
CA SER A 664 -13.89 20.91 5.71
C SER A 664 -12.69 20.30 4.99
N GLY A 665 -11.66 19.91 5.73
CA GLY A 665 -10.58 19.06 5.21
C GLY A 665 -11.05 17.62 4.98
N GLY A 666 -10.19 16.79 4.39
CA GLY A 666 -10.45 15.36 4.10
C GLY A 666 -11.39 15.10 2.92
N GLN A 667 -11.86 16.15 2.23
CA GLN A 667 -12.72 16.01 1.05
C GLN A 667 -11.90 15.93 -0.24
N VAL A 668 -12.50 15.40 -1.31
CA VAL A 668 -11.95 15.45 -2.67
C VAL A 668 -12.91 16.28 -3.53
N LEU A 669 -12.40 17.37 -4.10
CA LEU A 669 -13.13 18.17 -5.09
C LEU A 669 -12.89 17.61 -6.49
N ASP A 670 -13.91 17.62 -7.33
CA ASP A 670 -13.82 17.20 -8.72
C ASP A 670 -14.04 18.41 -9.64
N PHE A 671 -13.07 18.72 -10.49
CA PHE A 671 -13.22 19.72 -11.55
C PHE A 671 -13.44 18.99 -12.88
N VAL A 672 -14.61 19.15 -13.49
CA VAL A 672 -14.97 18.44 -14.72
C VAL A 672 -14.96 19.40 -15.89
N GLY A 673 -14.14 19.12 -16.90
CA GLY A 673 -14.07 19.96 -18.09
C GLY A 673 -12.88 19.64 -18.99
N THR A 674 -12.63 20.52 -19.96
CA THR A 674 -11.47 20.38 -20.85
C THR A 674 -10.21 20.79 -20.08
N LEU A 675 -9.17 19.95 -20.08
CA LEU A 675 -7.93 20.23 -19.36
C LEU A 675 -7.29 21.55 -19.79
N GLY A 676 -6.89 22.37 -18.81
CA GLY A 676 -6.20 23.62 -19.06
C GLY A 676 -4.87 23.39 -19.76
N ASN A 677 -4.65 24.07 -20.89
CA ASN A 677 -3.43 23.98 -21.68
C ASN A 677 -3.23 25.27 -22.50
N GLY A 678 -1.98 25.64 -22.76
CA GLY A 678 -1.65 26.84 -23.53
C GLY A 678 -1.67 28.12 -22.68
N SER A 679 -1.85 29.27 -23.33
CA SER A 679 -1.80 30.58 -22.66
C SER A 679 -3.13 30.93 -22.00
N VAL A 680 -3.08 31.37 -20.74
CA VAL A 680 -4.21 31.90 -19.97
C VAL A 680 -3.84 33.29 -19.46
N VAL A 681 -4.49 34.32 -19.99
CA VAL A 681 -4.19 35.72 -19.69
C VAL A 681 -5.22 36.30 -18.73
N GLN A 682 -4.75 36.78 -17.58
CA GLN A 682 -5.49 37.65 -16.69
C GLN A 682 -5.04 39.09 -16.94
N SER A 683 -5.94 39.95 -17.38
CA SER A 683 -5.67 41.35 -17.72
C SER A 683 -6.55 42.29 -16.91
N ALA A 684 -6.36 43.61 -17.06
CA ALA A 684 -7.11 44.62 -16.32
C ALA A 684 -7.00 44.46 -14.79
N LEU A 685 -5.83 44.07 -14.28
CA LEU A 685 -5.57 43.95 -12.86
C LEU A 685 -5.30 45.34 -12.27
N LEU A 686 -6.36 46.05 -11.89
CA LEU A 686 -6.32 47.44 -11.46
C LEU A 686 -5.82 47.61 -10.01
N ARG A 687 -5.25 48.79 -9.70
CA ARG A 687 -5.03 49.25 -8.33
C ARG A 687 -5.49 50.70 -8.15
N GLY A 688 -6.45 50.87 -7.25
CA GLY A 688 -6.87 52.19 -6.76
C GLY A 688 -5.82 52.85 -5.88
N SER A 689 -6.06 54.10 -5.47
CA SER A 689 -5.15 54.90 -4.66
C SER A 689 -5.03 54.49 -3.19
N GLN A 690 -5.89 53.57 -2.72
CA GLN A 690 -5.94 53.19 -1.30
C GLN A 690 -4.81 52.23 -0.94
N ASP A 691 -4.30 52.33 0.30
CA ASP A 691 -3.17 51.52 0.78
C ASP A 691 -3.47 50.01 0.79
N GLN A 692 -4.73 49.60 0.85
CA GLN A 692 -5.14 48.19 0.80
C GLN A 692 -5.66 47.76 -0.58
N ALA A 693 -5.51 48.62 -1.60
CA ALA A 693 -5.93 48.32 -2.95
C ALA A 693 -4.87 47.56 -3.76
N GLY A 694 -5.31 47.00 -4.89
CA GLY A 694 -4.52 46.31 -5.91
C GLY A 694 -4.39 44.81 -5.76
N TRP A 695 -5.12 44.16 -4.85
CA TRP A 695 -5.08 42.71 -4.65
C TRP A 695 -5.96 41.97 -5.64
N HIS A 696 -5.46 40.84 -6.16
CA HIS A 696 -6.20 40.00 -7.11
C HIS A 696 -6.07 38.54 -6.73
N LEU A 697 -7.20 37.86 -6.55
CA LEU A 697 -7.24 36.42 -6.32
C LEU A 697 -7.26 35.71 -7.67
N LEU A 698 -6.12 35.16 -8.03
CA LEU A 698 -5.89 34.37 -9.24
C LEU A 698 -5.69 32.90 -8.84
N GLY A 699 -5.41 32.03 -9.81
CA GLY A 699 -5.03 30.67 -9.47
C GLY A 699 -4.48 29.87 -10.62
N ASN A 700 -4.00 28.67 -10.30
CA ASN A 700 -3.39 27.76 -11.27
C ASN A 700 -4.45 27.18 -12.22
N PRO A 701 -4.41 27.49 -13.53
CA PRO A 701 -5.38 27.02 -14.52
C PRO A 701 -5.01 25.67 -15.12
N TYR A 702 -3.92 25.02 -14.69
CA TYR A 702 -3.41 23.81 -15.31
C TYR A 702 -3.60 22.58 -14.44
N PRO A 703 -3.77 21.38 -15.05
CA PRO A 703 -3.69 20.11 -14.36
C PRO A 703 -2.22 19.71 -14.11
N ALA A 704 -1.40 20.66 -13.66
CA ALA A 704 -0.02 20.46 -13.24
C ALA A 704 0.36 21.59 -12.27
N PRO A 705 1.22 21.34 -11.26
CA PRO A 705 1.79 22.42 -10.47
C PRO A 705 2.56 23.41 -11.36
N ILE A 706 2.55 24.69 -10.99
CA ILE A 706 3.33 25.73 -11.67
C ILE A 706 4.45 26.26 -10.77
N ASP A 707 5.58 26.64 -11.36
CA ASP A 707 6.63 27.41 -10.72
C ASP A 707 6.36 28.91 -10.92
N TRP A 708 6.10 29.61 -9.82
CA TRP A 708 5.84 31.04 -9.78
C TRP A 708 6.98 31.86 -10.39
N THR A 709 8.24 31.43 -10.21
CA THR A 709 9.40 32.13 -10.78
C THR A 709 9.32 32.18 -12.30
N GLN A 710 8.85 31.11 -12.93
CA GLN A 710 8.63 31.04 -14.38
C GLN A 710 7.33 31.74 -14.78
N ALA A 711 6.26 31.59 -13.99
CA ALA A 711 4.97 32.24 -14.23
C ALA A 711 5.08 33.77 -14.24
N PHE A 712 5.85 34.34 -13.32
CA PHE A 712 6.00 35.79 -13.16
C PHE A 712 6.71 36.46 -14.35
N LEU A 713 7.50 35.71 -15.14
CA LEU A 713 8.10 36.22 -16.38
C LEU A 713 7.06 36.66 -17.41
N GLY A 714 5.84 36.10 -17.36
CA GLY A 714 4.71 36.49 -18.19
C GLY A 714 3.87 37.64 -17.62
N SER A 715 4.33 38.30 -16.55
CA SER A 715 3.59 39.39 -15.90
C SER A 715 4.01 40.78 -16.36
N SER A 716 3.12 41.75 -16.18
CA SER A 716 3.41 43.19 -16.34
C SER A 716 2.65 43.97 -15.27
N GLY A 717 3.26 45.01 -14.69
CA GLY A 717 2.60 45.87 -13.70
C GLY A 717 2.20 45.18 -12.39
N LEU A 718 2.76 44.01 -12.08
CA LEU A 718 2.55 43.27 -10.83
C LEU A 718 3.79 43.29 -9.94
N ALA A 719 3.61 43.24 -8.63
CA ALA A 719 4.68 42.90 -7.70
C ALA A 719 5.00 41.41 -7.77
N ASN A 720 6.27 41.04 -7.59
CA ASN A 720 6.76 39.67 -7.71
C ASN A 720 6.24 38.75 -6.60
N ALA A 721 5.82 39.29 -5.46
CA ALA A 721 5.33 38.46 -4.37
C ALA A 721 4.02 37.72 -4.72
N VAL A 722 3.97 36.44 -4.34
CA VAL A 722 2.77 35.60 -4.38
C VAL A 722 2.42 35.11 -2.98
N HIS A 723 1.11 35.05 -2.70
CA HIS A 723 0.61 34.67 -1.38
C HIS A 723 -0.44 33.56 -1.48
N VAL A 724 -0.28 32.49 -0.71
CA VAL A 724 -1.22 31.36 -0.62
C VAL A 724 -1.79 31.31 0.79
N PHE A 725 -3.12 31.36 0.91
CA PHE A 725 -3.78 31.28 2.22
C PHE A 725 -3.68 29.87 2.81
N LYS A 726 -3.31 29.79 4.09
CA LYS A 726 -3.18 28.57 4.89
C LYS A 726 -4.18 28.63 6.04
N SER A 727 -5.28 27.89 5.90
CA SER A 727 -6.34 27.84 6.91
C SER A 727 -5.89 27.09 8.16
N SER A 728 -6.14 27.67 9.33
CA SER A 728 -5.93 27.05 10.65
C SER A 728 -7.23 26.88 11.45
N GLY A 729 -8.36 27.24 10.85
CA GLY A 729 -9.70 27.16 11.41
C GLY A 729 -10.73 27.82 10.50
N GLN A 730 -12.00 27.85 10.93
CA GLN A 730 -13.12 28.31 10.08
C GLN A 730 -12.95 29.75 9.59
N TYR A 731 -12.45 30.62 10.47
CA TYR A 731 -12.24 32.03 10.20
C TYR A 731 -10.80 32.45 10.51
N SER A 732 -9.88 31.49 10.67
CA SER A 732 -8.47 31.72 11.02
C SER A 732 -7.52 31.14 9.98
N GLY A 733 -6.40 31.83 9.77
CA GLY A 733 -5.33 31.37 8.89
C GLY A 733 -4.22 32.42 8.76
N THR A 734 -3.18 32.06 8.01
CA THR A 734 -2.08 32.96 7.65
C THR A 734 -1.76 32.84 6.15
N TYR A 735 -1.04 33.81 5.60
CA TYR A 735 -0.56 33.77 4.23
C TYR A 735 0.87 33.24 4.17
N ALA A 736 1.05 32.16 3.43
CA ALA A 736 2.35 31.70 2.98
C ALA A 736 2.80 32.59 1.82
N SER A 737 3.91 33.31 1.99
CA SER A 737 4.39 34.28 1.00
C SER A 737 5.67 33.78 0.34
N PHE A 738 5.86 34.07 -0.94
CA PHE A 738 7.09 33.79 -1.67
C PHE A 738 7.45 34.94 -2.60
N VAL A 739 8.72 35.34 -2.57
CA VAL A 739 9.31 36.31 -3.50
C VAL A 739 10.80 36.04 -3.64
N ASN A 740 11.33 36.07 -4.87
CA ASN A 740 12.77 36.05 -5.14
C ASN A 740 13.56 34.94 -4.39
N GLY A 741 13.01 33.72 -4.36
CA GLY A 741 13.62 32.56 -3.71
C GLY A 741 13.40 32.47 -2.19
N ILE A 742 12.82 33.50 -1.56
CA ILE A 742 12.55 33.53 -0.12
C ILE A 742 11.07 33.22 0.13
N GLY A 743 10.82 32.34 1.09
CA GLY A 743 9.46 32.03 1.57
C GLY A 743 9.27 32.25 3.07
N THR A 744 8.03 32.53 3.48
CA THR A 744 7.56 32.55 4.89
C THR A 744 6.29 31.71 5.05
N ASN A 745 6.07 31.17 6.24
CA ASN A 745 4.93 30.30 6.59
C ASN A 745 4.76 29.10 5.63
N GLY A 746 5.88 28.53 5.19
CA GLY A 746 5.89 27.43 4.22
C GLY A 746 5.62 27.85 2.76
N GLY A 747 5.69 29.15 2.45
CA GLY A 747 5.63 29.64 1.07
C GLY A 747 6.79 29.11 0.22
N THR A 748 6.48 28.73 -1.02
CA THR A 748 7.45 28.25 -2.01
C THR A 748 7.08 28.84 -3.37
N SER A 749 7.95 28.66 -4.38
CA SER A 749 7.59 29.01 -5.75
C SER A 749 6.53 28.08 -6.35
N ILE A 750 6.31 26.90 -5.77
CA ILE A 750 5.41 25.91 -6.38
C ILE A 750 3.97 26.17 -5.95
N ILE A 751 3.10 26.39 -6.94
CA ILE A 751 1.66 26.55 -6.77
C ILE A 751 0.99 25.25 -7.26
N PRO A 752 0.40 24.45 -6.37
CA PRO A 752 -0.21 23.16 -6.71
C PRO A 752 -1.35 23.25 -7.72
N VAL A 753 -1.76 22.09 -8.24
CA VAL A 753 -2.97 21.95 -9.07
C VAL A 753 -4.18 22.52 -8.33
N ALA A 754 -5.01 23.27 -9.06
CA ALA A 754 -6.23 23.90 -8.57
C ALA A 754 -6.04 24.88 -7.40
N GLN A 755 -4.80 25.33 -7.10
CA GLN A 755 -4.53 26.26 -6.01
C GLN A 755 -4.80 27.72 -6.43
N GLY A 756 -5.59 28.43 -5.64
CA GLY A 756 -5.71 29.89 -5.73
C GLY A 756 -4.62 30.61 -4.95
N PHE A 757 -4.25 31.82 -5.40
CA PHE A 757 -3.22 32.66 -4.80
C PHE A 757 -3.53 34.15 -5.00
N LEU A 758 -3.00 35.00 -4.11
CA LEU A 758 -3.08 36.46 -4.21
C LEU A 758 -1.80 37.03 -4.80
N VAL A 759 -1.99 38.01 -5.68
CA VAL A 759 -0.94 38.90 -6.20
C VAL A 759 -1.40 40.34 -6.07
N ARG A 760 -0.47 41.28 -6.18
CA ARG A 760 -0.76 42.70 -6.10
C ARG A 760 -0.25 43.46 -7.32
N THR A 761 -1.07 44.33 -7.89
CA THR A 761 -0.63 45.32 -8.87
C THR A 761 0.35 46.29 -8.22
N SER A 762 1.47 46.57 -8.88
CA SER A 762 2.66 47.14 -8.25
C SER A 762 2.50 48.57 -7.73
N ALA A 763 1.73 49.39 -8.42
CA ALA A 763 1.51 50.80 -8.06
C ALA A 763 0.07 51.25 -8.38
N PRO A 764 -0.50 52.19 -7.61
CA PRO A 764 -1.75 52.85 -7.96
C PRO A 764 -1.72 53.47 -9.36
N GLY A 765 -2.84 53.37 -10.09
CA GLY A 765 -2.98 53.93 -11.45
C GLY A 765 -2.31 53.11 -12.56
N ILE A 766 -1.55 52.06 -12.22
CA ILE A 766 -1.04 51.09 -13.19
C ILE A 766 -2.05 49.95 -13.36
N THR A 767 -2.09 49.38 -14.56
CA THR A 767 -2.85 48.17 -14.87
C THR A 767 -1.89 46.99 -15.00
N GLY A 768 -2.12 45.96 -14.19
CA GLY A 768 -1.35 44.73 -14.24
C GLY A 768 -1.94 43.69 -15.20
N SER A 769 -1.10 42.74 -15.60
CA SER A 769 -1.49 41.52 -16.30
C SER A 769 -0.60 40.34 -15.91
N LEU A 770 -1.13 39.13 -16.07
CA LEU A 770 -0.40 37.88 -15.90
C LEU A 770 -0.77 36.93 -17.04
N ASN A 771 0.20 36.59 -17.88
CA ASN A 771 0.09 35.56 -18.90
C ASN A 771 0.71 34.25 -18.39
N LEU A 772 -0.14 33.34 -17.92
CA LEU A 772 0.27 31.99 -17.58
C LEU A 772 0.44 31.18 -18.87
N THR A 773 1.57 30.49 -19.02
CA THR A 773 1.85 29.65 -20.18
C THR A 773 2.31 28.26 -19.73
N ASN A 774 2.35 27.30 -20.67
CA ASN A 774 2.86 25.97 -20.39
C ASN A 774 4.31 25.94 -19.87
N ALA A 775 5.12 26.97 -20.17
CA ALA A 775 6.51 27.06 -19.68
C ALA A 775 6.60 27.17 -18.16
N ALA A 776 5.54 27.62 -17.49
CA ALA A 776 5.49 27.69 -16.03
C ALA A 776 5.16 26.35 -15.36
N ARG A 777 4.70 25.33 -16.11
CA ARG A 777 4.27 24.05 -15.55
C ARG A 777 5.48 23.18 -15.23
N LEU A 778 5.43 22.48 -14.08
CA LEU A 778 6.39 21.43 -13.79
C LEU A 778 6.21 20.26 -14.78
N THR A 779 7.32 19.64 -15.16
CA THR A 779 7.36 18.46 -16.04
C THR A 779 7.83 17.20 -15.32
N THR A 780 8.20 17.31 -14.05
CA THR A 780 8.60 16.19 -13.18
C THR A 780 7.60 16.05 -12.05
N TYR A 781 7.19 14.80 -11.78
CA TYR A 781 6.31 14.50 -10.66
C TYR A 781 7.03 14.81 -9.35
N THR A 782 6.62 15.89 -8.71
CA THR A 782 7.07 16.23 -7.36
C THR A 782 5.83 16.32 -6.49
N ASN A 783 5.69 15.38 -5.55
CA ASN A 783 4.80 15.57 -4.42
C ASN A 783 5.51 16.57 -3.50
N ALA A 784 5.26 17.87 -3.73
CA ALA A 784 6.17 18.94 -3.34
C ALA A 784 6.34 19.08 -1.81
N ALA A 785 7.25 18.30 -1.24
CA ALA A 785 7.99 18.68 -0.06
C ALA A 785 9.14 19.61 -0.52
N LEU A 786 8.91 20.92 -0.39
CA LEU A 786 9.93 21.99 -0.37
C LEU A 786 11.12 21.81 -1.34
N GLN A 787 10.98 22.31 -2.57
CA GLN A 787 12.14 22.68 -3.40
C GLN A 787 12.79 23.91 -2.75
N ARG A 788 13.82 23.70 -1.93
CA ARG A 788 14.71 24.76 -1.45
C ARG A 788 16.01 24.65 -2.23
N THR A 789 16.27 25.60 -3.12
CA THR A 789 17.66 25.87 -3.52
C THR A 789 18.42 26.32 -2.29
N ALA A 790 19.69 25.92 -2.17
CA ALA A 790 20.53 26.37 -1.06
C ALA A 790 20.60 27.90 -1.10
N GLU A 791 20.11 28.56 -0.05
CA GLU A 791 20.19 30.01 0.05
C GLU A 791 21.67 30.40 0.21
N THR A 792 22.11 31.40 -0.55
CA THR A 792 23.52 31.87 -0.55
C THR A 792 23.66 33.29 -0.01
N ARG A 793 22.55 34.03 0.11
CA ARG A 793 22.51 35.39 0.64
C ARG A 793 22.40 35.39 2.16
N PRO A 794 22.85 36.47 2.83
CA PRO A 794 22.57 36.66 4.24
C PRO A 794 21.05 36.69 4.49
N LEU A 795 20.56 35.79 5.33
CA LEU A 795 19.13 35.62 5.62
C LEU A 795 18.91 35.41 7.12
N LEU A 796 17.97 36.15 7.69
CA LEU A 796 17.34 35.86 8.98
C LEU A 796 15.87 35.54 8.74
N ARG A 797 15.41 34.38 9.23
CA ARG A 797 13.98 34.07 9.36
C ARG A 797 13.62 34.02 10.83
N LEU A 798 12.60 34.80 11.20
CA LEU A 798 12.06 34.86 12.55
C LEU A 798 10.70 34.18 12.59
N ASP A 799 10.44 33.38 13.62
CA ASP A 799 9.09 32.99 14.04
C ASP A 799 8.67 33.77 15.28
N LEU A 800 7.38 34.09 15.35
CA LEU A 800 6.68 34.42 16.59
C LEU A 800 5.78 33.25 16.93
N GLN A 801 6.02 32.63 18.08
CA GLN A 801 5.26 31.47 18.54
C GLN A 801 4.48 31.78 19.83
N ALA A 802 3.20 31.41 19.82
CA ALA A 802 2.33 31.38 20.98
C ALA A 802 2.41 30.04 21.73
N ALA A 803 2.04 30.04 23.01
CA ALA A 803 2.01 28.81 23.83
C ALA A 803 1.04 27.73 23.29
N ASN A 804 0.00 28.12 22.55
CA ASN A 804 -0.95 27.19 21.92
C ASN A 804 -0.41 26.58 20.60
N GLY A 805 0.83 26.88 20.21
CA GLY A 805 1.46 26.37 19.00
C GLY A 805 1.24 27.23 17.74
N SER A 806 0.39 28.26 17.77
CA SER A 806 0.25 29.19 16.63
C SER A 806 1.59 29.88 16.34
N THR A 807 1.98 29.92 15.06
CA THR A 807 3.21 30.56 14.59
C THR A 807 2.95 31.52 13.43
N GLU A 808 3.81 32.53 13.31
CA GLU A 808 3.86 33.46 12.18
C GLU A 808 5.32 33.81 11.88
N GLN A 809 5.70 33.89 10.60
CA GLN A 809 7.08 34.11 10.18
C GLN A 809 7.27 35.41 9.42
N ALA A 810 8.42 36.05 9.65
CA ALA A 810 8.95 37.11 8.82
C ALA A 810 10.39 36.81 8.40
N ALA A 811 10.79 37.26 7.21
CA ALA A 811 12.15 37.08 6.70
C ALA A 811 12.80 38.42 6.35
N ILE A 812 14.09 38.54 6.71
CA ILE A 812 14.96 39.67 6.33
C ILE A 812 16.14 39.07 5.57
N TYR A 813 16.40 39.52 4.35
CA TYR A 813 17.54 39.06 3.58
C TYR A 813 18.23 40.21 2.86
N PHE A 814 19.49 40.02 2.50
CA PHE A 814 20.32 41.07 1.93
C PHE A 814 20.76 40.72 0.51
N GLN A 815 20.41 41.57 -0.45
CA GLN A 815 20.69 41.36 -1.86
C GLN A 815 21.20 42.64 -2.54
N SER A 816 22.17 42.48 -3.43
CA SER A 816 22.59 43.56 -4.33
C SER A 816 21.44 43.98 -5.25
N GLY A 817 21.19 45.28 -5.36
CA GLY A 817 20.12 45.87 -6.17
C GLY A 817 18.80 46.08 -5.44
N ALA A 818 18.61 45.51 -4.23
CA ALA A 818 17.45 45.80 -3.40
C ALA A 818 17.54 47.19 -2.75
N THR A 819 16.39 47.74 -2.34
CA THR A 819 16.31 49.08 -1.72
C THR A 819 15.85 49.01 -0.26
N ALA A 820 16.04 50.09 0.50
CA ALA A 820 15.58 50.17 1.90
C ALA A 820 14.08 50.50 2.03
N ALA A 821 13.47 50.99 0.94
CA ALA A 821 12.02 51.16 0.83
C ALA A 821 11.41 49.90 0.20
N PHE A 822 10.08 49.81 0.15
CA PHE A 822 9.41 48.71 -0.52
C PHE A 822 9.89 48.55 -1.98
N ASP A 823 10.37 47.36 -2.30
CA ASP A 823 10.84 46.95 -3.62
C ASP A 823 10.00 45.78 -4.14
N GLN A 824 9.21 46.04 -5.18
CA GLN A 824 8.31 45.06 -5.77
C GLN A 824 8.97 43.76 -6.26
N ALA A 825 10.28 43.76 -6.52
CA ALA A 825 11.01 42.59 -7.01
C ALA A 825 11.49 41.67 -5.86
N PHE A 826 11.65 42.24 -4.66
CA PHE A 826 12.36 41.63 -3.54
C PHE A 826 11.53 41.50 -2.26
N ASP A 827 10.47 42.29 -2.14
CA ASP A 827 9.64 42.36 -0.94
C ASP A 827 8.30 41.68 -1.14
N ALA A 828 7.77 41.16 -0.03
CA ALA A 828 6.40 40.67 0.05
C ALA A 828 5.65 41.42 1.14
N PHE A 829 4.55 42.08 0.76
CA PHE A 829 3.64 42.70 1.73
C PHE A 829 3.14 41.67 2.74
N ARG A 830 3.03 42.10 3.99
CA ARG A 830 2.29 41.34 4.98
C ARG A 830 0.80 41.59 4.76
N ILE A 831 0.07 40.54 4.40
CA ILE A 831 -1.39 40.62 4.30
C ILE A 831 -1.97 40.40 5.71
N GLY A 832 -2.85 41.31 6.12
CA GLY A 832 -3.63 41.17 7.34
C GLY A 832 -4.32 39.81 7.39
N ASN A 833 -4.23 39.13 8.53
CA ASN A 833 -4.79 37.81 8.71
C ASN A 833 -5.44 37.70 10.09
N SER A 834 -6.27 36.69 10.28
CA SER A 834 -6.97 36.41 11.54
C SER A 834 -6.18 35.47 12.47
N SER A 835 -4.87 35.33 12.25
CA SER A 835 -3.98 34.58 13.14
C SER A 835 -3.94 35.23 14.52
N SER A 836 -3.82 34.39 15.56
CA SER A 836 -3.66 34.83 16.95
C SER A 836 -2.31 35.50 17.22
N VAL A 837 -1.35 35.34 16.30
CA VAL A 837 -0.01 35.94 16.34
C VAL A 837 0.31 36.55 14.99
N GLN A 838 0.97 37.70 15.01
CA GLN A 838 1.30 38.47 13.82
C GLN A 838 2.73 39.00 13.95
N LEU A 839 3.55 38.69 12.95
CA LEU A 839 4.94 39.10 12.84
C LEU A 839 5.19 39.67 11.44
N GLY A 840 5.95 40.76 11.37
CA GLY A 840 6.41 41.37 10.13
C GLY A 840 7.58 42.30 10.40
N THR A 841 8.07 42.96 9.35
CA THR A 841 9.06 44.04 9.43
C THR A 841 8.48 45.33 8.86
N LEU A 842 9.08 46.47 9.17
CA LEU A 842 8.72 47.76 8.58
C LEU A 842 9.73 48.23 7.54
N ALA A 843 9.21 48.68 6.39
CA ALA A 843 9.93 49.50 5.41
C ALA A 843 9.15 50.82 5.24
N GLY A 844 9.54 51.85 5.99
CA GLY A 844 8.72 53.06 6.12
C GLY A 844 7.40 52.77 6.84
N ALA A 845 6.26 53.01 6.18
CA ALA A 845 4.93 52.72 6.68
C ALA A 845 4.41 51.31 6.31
N GLU A 846 5.11 50.60 5.42
CA GLU A 846 4.66 49.32 4.89
C GLU A 846 5.05 48.16 5.81
N GLU A 847 4.08 47.28 6.11
CA GLU A 847 4.32 46.04 6.83
C GLU A 847 4.68 44.93 5.82
N LEU A 848 5.84 44.29 6.00
CA LEU A 848 6.37 43.26 5.11
C LEU A 848 6.49 41.91 5.80
N ALA A 849 6.10 40.84 5.10
CA ALA A 849 6.35 39.46 5.49
C ALA A 849 7.77 39.02 5.06
N ILE A 850 8.25 39.54 3.93
CA ILE A 850 9.61 39.32 3.42
C ILE A 850 10.19 40.69 3.06
N ASN A 851 11.37 40.98 3.59
CA ASN A 851 12.06 42.25 3.43
C ASN A 851 13.47 42.01 2.87
N GLY A 852 13.64 42.36 1.60
CA GLY A 852 14.89 42.35 0.87
C GLY A 852 15.57 43.71 0.97
N LEU A 853 16.69 43.76 1.68
CA LEU A 853 17.45 44.97 1.91
C LEU A 853 18.71 45.03 1.02
N PRO A 854 19.28 46.23 0.80
CA PRO A 854 20.54 46.37 0.07
C PRO A 854 21.64 45.53 0.73
N ALA A 855 22.54 44.95 -0.06
CA ALA A 855 23.65 44.15 0.45
C ALA A 855 24.39 44.79 1.65
N LEU A 856 24.73 43.98 2.65
CA LEU A 856 25.41 44.44 3.87
C LEU A 856 26.75 45.13 3.53
N GLY A 857 26.85 46.40 3.91
CA GLY A 857 28.02 47.26 3.67
C GLY A 857 29.01 47.27 4.84
N THR A 858 29.25 48.44 5.43
CA THR A 858 30.11 48.62 6.63
C THR A 858 29.39 49.29 7.79
N SER A 859 28.11 49.62 7.62
CA SER A 859 27.27 50.29 8.60
C SER A 859 26.27 49.31 9.20
N GLU A 860 25.88 49.57 10.45
CA GLU A 860 24.80 48.82 11.09
C GLU A 860 23.47 49.05 10.35
N VAL A 861 22.68 47.98 10.22
CA VAL A 861 21.31 48.04 9.68
C VAL A 861 20.34 47.64 10.78
N THR A 862 19.42 48.54 11.14
CA THR A 862 18.34 48.29 12.10
C THR A 862 17.02 48.12 11.36
N VAL A 863 16.35 46.98 11.59
CA VAL A 863 15.06 46.63 11.01
C VAL A 863 14.01 46.57 12.11
N PRO A 864 13.05 47.51 12.17
CA PRO A 864 11.94 47.43 13.11
C PRO A 864 11.04 46.23 12.80
N LEU A 865 10.59 45.54 13.84
CA LEU A 865 9.60 44.46 13.73
C LEU A 865 8.22 45.01 14.05
N VAL A 866 7.19 44.40 13.44
CA VAL A 866 5.78 44.54 13.83
C VAL A 866 5.37 43.26 14.54
N VAL A 867 4.96 43.38 15.80
CA VAL A 867 4.50 42.24 16.60
C VAL A 867 3.11 42.54 17.15
N ARG A 868 2.11 41.71 16.83
CA ARG A 868 0.75 41.80 17.40
C ARG A 868 0.27 40.43 17.85
N VAL A 869 -0.49 40.41 18.94
CA VAL A 869 -1.04 39.18 19.54
C VAL A 869 -2.50 39.36 19.92
N ALA A 870 -3.29 38.29 19.84
CA ALA A 870 -4.72 38.33 20.16
C ALA A 870 -5.01 38.26 21.67
N ARG A 871 -4.07 37.75 22.48
CA ARG A 871 -4.24 37.57 23.93
C ARG A 871 -2.98 37.97 24.69
N ALA A 872 -3.18 38.38 25.94
CA ALA A 872 -2.11 38.54 26.92
C ALA A 872 -1.42 37.19 27.18
N GLY A 873 -0.09 37.15 27.24
CA GLY A 873 0.60 35.93 27.64
C GLY A 873 2.08 35.85 27.25
N ALA A 874 2.65 34.66 27.45
CA ALA A 874 4.03 34.36 27.09
C ALA A 874 4.14 33.94 25.61
N TYR A 875 5.12 34.53 24.93
CA TYR A 875 5.45 34.29 23.53
C TYR A 875 6.96 34.14 23.37
N SER A 876 7.38 33.49 22.29
CA SER A 876 8.80 33.42 21.91
C SER A 876 9.02 33.97 20.50
N LEU A 877 10.03 34.81 20.34
CA LEU A 877 10.62 35.14 19.05
C LEU A 877 11.81 34.21 18.81
N ARG A 878 11.82 33.49 17.69
CA ARG A 878 12.85 32.49 17.38
C ARG A 878 13.49 32.77 16.03
N ALA A 879 14.81 32.82 15.97
CA ALA A 879 15.56 32.78 14.72
C ALA A 879 15.57 31.34 14.21
N THR A 880 14.68 31.00 13.28
CA THR A 880 14.58 29.64 12.73
C THR A 880 15.66 29.38 11.69
N ASP A 881 16.07 30.43 10.98
CA ASP A 881 17.19 30.38 10.04
C ASP A 881 18.04 31.62 10.22
N LEU A 882 19.35 31.43 10.28
CA LEU A 882 20.34 32.51 10.25
C LEU A 882 21.50 32.06 9.37
N LEU A 883 21.43 32.41 8.09
CA LEU A 883 22.26 31.85 7.03
C LEU A 883 23.19 32.91 6.43
N ASN A 884 24.37 32.46 6.00
CA ASN A 884 25.34 33.20 5.17
C ASN A 884 25.65 34.64 5.63
N LEU A 885 25.66 34.90 6.94
CA LEU A 885 26.14 36.17 7.45
C LEU A 885 27.62 36.36 7.09
N PRO A 886 28.04 37.57 6.65
CA PRO A 886 29.45 37.82 6.40
C PRO A 886 30.28 37.67 7.68
N SER A 887 31.53 37.24 7.55
CA SER A 887 32.42 37.05 8.70
C SER A 887 32.53 38.32 9.54
N GLY A 888 32.49 38.15 10.87
CA GLY A 888 32.52 39.24 11.84
C GLY A 888 31.16 39.88 12.08
N TRP A 889 30.13 39.69 11.26
CA TRP A 889 28.81 40.29 11.53
C TRP A 889 28.08 39.64 12.69
N THR A 890 27.35 40.48 13.43
CA THR A 890 26.51 40.08 14.55
C THR A 890 25.05 40.45 14.30
N VAL A 891 24.12 39.60 14.74
CA VAL A 891 22.68 39.85 14.62
C VAL A 891 22.04 39.84 15.99
N THR A 892 21.48 40.97 16.40
CA THR A 892 20.90 41.14 17.73
C THR A 892 19.43 41.54 17.68
N LEU A 893 18.61 40.96 18.55
CA LEU A 893 17.24 41.37 18.79
C LEU A 893 17.23 42.36 19.97
N ARG A 894 16.66 43.53 19.77
CA ARG A 894 16.47 44.55 20.81
C ARG A 894 15.01 44.60 21.22
N ASP A 895 14.76 44.54 22.53
CA ASP A 895 13.46 44.81 23.16
C ASP A 895 13.50 46.21 23.80
N ALA A 896 12.79 47.17 23.20
CA ALA A 896 12.74 48.54 23.67
C ALA A 896 11.98 48.70 25.00
N LEU A 897 11.11 47.77 25.37
CA LEU A 897 10.37 47.82 26.63
C LEU A 897 11.26 47.47 27.83
N THR A 898 12.09 46.43 27.69
CA THR A 898 12.98 45.96 28.76
C THR A 898 14.39 46.54 28.66
N GLY A 899 14.74 47.15 27.51
CA GLY A 899 16.10 47.58 27.20
C GLY A 899 17.07 46.43 26.89
N ARG A 900 16.57 45.18 26.82
CA ARG A 900 17.41 43.99 26.62
C ARG A 900 17.79 43.82 25.16
N THR A 901 19.05 43.47 24.93
CA THR A 901 19.58 43.05 23.62
C THR A 901 20.01 41.58 23.69
N VAL A 902 19.64 40.80 22.68
CA VAL A 902 19.90 39.35 22.60
C VAL A 902 20.63 39.04 21.30
N ASP A 903 21.82 38.43 21.40
CA ASP A 903 22.55 37.89 20.26
C ASP A 903 21.85 36.62 19.75
N LEU A 904 21.25 36.70 18.56
CA LEU A 904 20.47 35.62 17.95
C LEU A 904 21.33 34.48 17.41
N GLN A 905 22.65 34.68 17.22
CA GLN A 905 23.56 33.60 16.83
C GLN A 905 23.87 32.66 18.00
N ARG A 906 23.93 33.22 19.22
CA ARG A 906 24.20 32.45 20.45
C ARG A 906 22.93 31.99 21.14
N ASN A 907 21.91 32.84 21.13
CA ASN A 907 20.63 32.60 21.79
C ASN A 907 19.51 32.81 20.76
N PRO A 908 19.20 31.79 19.94
CA PRO A 908 18.25 31.94 18.84
C PRO A 908 16.80 32.10 19.30
N VAL A 909 16.51 31.96 20.61
CA VAL A 909 15.16 32.06 21.16
C VAL A 909 15.12 33.13 22.25
N TYR A 910 14.19 34.08 22.11
CA TYR A 910 13.90 35.09 23.11
C TYR A 910 12.44 34.99 23.57
N THR A 911 12.23 34.80 24.87
CA THR A 911 10.90 34.73 25.47
C THR A 911 10.51 36.08 26.07
N CYS A 912 9.24 36.47 25.88
CA CYS A 912 8.70 37.72 26.40
C CYS A 912 7.21 37.58 26.71
N THR A 913 6.68 38.51 27.51
CA THR A 913 5.23 38.67 27.70
C THR A 913 4.73 39.76 26.76
N LEU A 914 3.68 39.46 25.99
CA LEU A 914 3.03 40.37 25.05
C LEU A 914 1.57 40.57 25.45
N GLU A 915 1.04 41.75 25.17
CA GLU A 915 -0.34 42.16 25.42
C GLU A 915 -0.93 42.74 24.11
N PRO A 916 -2.24 42.57 23.82
CA PRO A 916 -2.84 43.04 22.56
C PRO A 916 -2.69 44.54 22.29
N SER A 917 -2.54 45.35 23.34
CA SER A 917 -2.40 46.81 23.27
C SER A 917 -0.96 47.32 23.15
N GLN A 918 0.05 46.44 23.00
CA GLN A 918 1.45 46.89 22.89
C GLN A 918 1.74 47.60 21.57
N ALA A 919 2.64 48.58 21.63
CA ALA A 919 3.09 49.33 20.45
C ALA A 919 3.78 48.38 19.45
N PRO A 920 3.42 48.44 18.15
CA PRO A 920 3.90 47.50 17.15
C PRO A 920 5.42 47.49 16.99
N THR A 921 6.12 48.57 17.38
CA THR A 921 7.57 48.78 17.20
C THR A 921 8.43 48.46 18.44
N ARG A 922 7.92 47.67 19.38
CA ARG A 922 8.68 47.26 20.59
C ARG A 922 10.02 46.58 20.25
N PHE A 923 10.04 45.79 19.18
CA PHE A 923 11.20 44.98 18.83
C PHE A 923 11.87 45.47 17.56
N SER A 924 13.20 45.35 17.50
CA SER A 924 13.98 45.57 16.28
C SER A 924 15.11 44.56 16.18
N VAL A 925 15.48 44.19 14.96
CA VAL A 925 16.70 43.41 14.69
C VAL A 925 17.80 44.33 14.21
N GLN A 926 19.00 44.18 14.75
CA GLN A 926 20.18 44.95 14.35
C GLN A 926 21.23 44.01 13.75
N PHE A 927 21.60 44.27 12.51
CA PHE A 927 22.72 43.63 11.81
C PHE A 927 23.91 44.57 11.92
N SER A 928 24.90 44.20 12.72
CA SER A 928 26.06 45.04 13.02
C SER A 928 27.33 44.38 12.51
N PRO A 929 28.20 45.10 11.78
CA PRO A 929 29.55 44.59 11.52
C PRO A 929 30.24 44.42 12.87
N GLY A 930 30.92 43.30 13.06
CA GLY A 930 31.74 43.10 14.24
C GLY A 930 32.73 44.23 14.31
N ARG A 931 32.74 44.95 15.43
CA ARG A 931 33.85 45.84 15.72
C ARG A 931 35.10 44.96 15.68
N VAL A 932 35.99 45.22 14.71
CA VAL A 932 37.40 44.96 14.94
C VAL A 932 37.66 45.67 16.26
N LEU A 933 37.91 44.90 17.32
CA LEU A 933 38.33 45.48 18.59
C LEU A 933 39.51 46.36 18.23
N ALA A 934 39.29 47.68 18.27
CA ALA A 934 40.31 48.65 18.00
C ALA A 934 41.52 48.24 18.84
N ASN A 935 42.63 47.98 18.16
CA ASN A 935 43.93 47.62 18.72
C ASN A 935 44.10 48.05 20.19
N ALA A 936 43.85 47.14 21.14
CA ALA A 936 44.17 47.37 22.56
C ALA A 936 45.69 47.33 22.79
N SER A 937 46.45 46.67 21.90
CA SER A 937 47.90 46.46 22.04
C SER A 937 48.77 47.74 21.99
N PRO A 938 48.53 48.79 21.17
CA PRO A 938 49.36 50.00 21.14
C PRO A 938 49.20 50.87 22.39
N GLN A 939 47.97 51.06 22.89
CA GLN A 939 47.73 51.82 24.13
C GLN A 939 48.25 51.06 25.36
N LEU A 940 48.04 49.73 25.42
CA LEU A 940 48.58 48.89 26.50
C LEU A 940 50.12 48.84 26.45
N SER A 941 50.72 48.75 25.25
CA SER A 941 52.18 48.82 25.08
C SER A 941 52.76 50.18 25.46
N ALA A 942 52.05 51.30 25.22
CA ALA A 942 52.51 52.63 25.62
C ALA A 942 52.58 52.82 27.15
N GLN A 943 51.76 52.08 27.91
CA GLN A 943 51.75 52.10 29.38
C GLN A 943 52.83 51.21 30.01
N VAL A 944 53.53 50.39 29.21
CA VAL A 944 54.63 49.54 29.66
C VAL A 944 55.96 50.10 29.17
N SER A 945 56.90 50.35 30.08
CA SER A 945 58.25 50.82 29.73
C SER A 945 59.34 49.98 30.39
N VAL A 946 60.49 49.88 29.73
CA VAL A 946 61.63 49.04 30.13
C VAL A 946 62.88 49.91 30.07
N TYR A 947 63.54 50.15 31.21
CA TYR A 947 64.69 51.06 31.29
C TYR A 947 65.67 50.71 32.45
N PRO A 948 66.97 51.03 32.36
CA PRO A 948 67.66 51.41 31.12
C PRO A 948 67.63 50.24 30.14
N ASN A 949 67.64 50.54 28.84
CA ASN A 949 67.69 49.55 27.79
C ASN A 949 68.53 50.14 26.65
N PRO A 950 69.82 49.77 26.53
CA PRO A 950 70.46 48.57 27.09
C PRO A 950 70.66 48.54 28.62
N ALA A 951 70.62 47.33 29.20
CA ALA A 951 70.77 47.06 30.64
C ALA A 951 71.99 46.16 30.90
N ARG A 952 72.61 46.24 32.09
CA ARG A 952 73.77 45.41 32.47
C ARG A 952 73.42 44.38 33.54
N GLU A 953 73.16 44.84 34.76
CA GLU A 953 72.91 43.95 35.91
C GLU A 953 71.42 43.75 36.21
N GLN A 954 70.60 44.76 35.93
CA GLN A 954 69.16 44.75 36.17
C GLN A 954 68.45 45.70 35.19
N VAL A 955 67.17 45.46 34.94
CA VAL A 955 66.29 46.36 34.18
C VAL A 955 65.02 46.66 34.95
N TRP A 956 64.54 47.89 34.87
CA TRP A 956 63.28 48.30 35.47
C TRP A 956 62.14 48.17 34.47
N LEU A 957 61.08 47.50 34.91
CA LEU A 957 59.83 47.35 34.18
C LEU A 957 58.76 48.20 34.88
N SER A 958 58.26 49.22 34.19
CA SER A 958 57.11 50.00 34.64
C SER A 958 55.84 49.43 34.03
N LEU A 959 54.86 49.14 34.89
CA LEU A 959 53.55 48.59 34.53
C LEU A 959 52.42 49.50 35.02
N PRO A 960 51.26 49.51 34.35
CA PRO A 960 50.06 50.14 34.88
C PRO A 960 49.61 49.48 36.20
N ALA A 961 48.62 50.06 36.87
CA ALA A 961 48.09 49.52 38.13
C ALA A 961 47.69 48.04 37.99
N LEU A 962 48.33 47.18 38.77
CA LEU A 962 48.12 45.73 38.74
C LEU A 962 47.13 45.32 39.84
N LYS A 963 46.04 44.68 39.46
CA LYS A 963 45.04 44.15 40.42
C LYS A 963 45.45 42.80 41.02
N GLN A 964 46.35 42.08 40.36
CA GLN A 964 46.88 40.78 40.75
C GLN A 964 48.36 40.68 40.35
N PRO A 965 49.16 39.78 40.95
CA PRO A 965 50.53 39.55 40.50
C PRO A 965 50.58 39.16 39.02
N VAL A 966 51.57 39.70 38.30
CA VAL A 966 51.76 39.49 36.87
C VAL A 966 53.08 38.78 36.60
N GLU A 967 53.02 37.81 35.71
CA GLU A 967 54.19 37.10 35.22
C GLU A 967 54.91 37.88 34.12
N VAL A 968 56.25 37.90 34.22
CA VAL A 968 57.14 38.45 33.21
C VAL A 968 58.14 37.37 32.80
N LEU A 969 58.14 37.02 31.52
CA LEU A 969 59.09 36.06 30.95
C LEU A 969 60.18 36.78 30.16
N VAL A 970 61.42 36.38 30.35
CA VAL A 970 62.55 36.78 29.50
C VAL A 970 62.80 35.65 28.51
N LEU A 971 62.69 35.94 27.23
CA LEU A 971 62.85 34.98 26.13
C LEU A 971 64.12 35.30 25.33
N ASN A 972 64.90 34.28 24.97
CA ASN A 972 66.04 34.45 24.05
C ASN A 972 65.58 34.69 22.61
N ALA A 973 66.52 34.90 21.68
CA ALA A 973 66.23 35.14 20.27
C ALA A 973 65.49 33.98 19.56
N LEU A 974 65.51 32.76 20.13
CA LEU A 974 64.77 31.59 19.66
C LEU A 974 63.38 31.47 20.28
N GLY A 975 62.96 32.43 21.12
CA GLY A 975 61.67 32.42 21.82
C GLY A 975 61.62 31.51 23.05
N GLN A 976 62.75 30.91 23.45
CA GLN A 976 62.82 30.04 24.63
C GLN A 976 62.92 30.87 25.90
N GLN A 977 62.18 30.46 26.94
CA GLN A 977 62.23 31.11 28.25
C GLN A 977 63.60 30.87 28.90
N VAL A 978 64.30 31.95 29.21
CA VAL A 978 65.59 31.93 29.90
C VAL A 978 65.49 32.43 31.34
N GLN A 979 64.52 33.29 31.64
CA GLN A 979 64.18 33.69 33.01
C GLN A 979 62.68 33.94 33.17
N ARG A 980 62.20 33.84 34.40
CA ARG A 980 60.81 34.10 34.79
C ARG A 980 60.79 34.92 36.07
N HIS A 981 60.01 35.98 36.06
CA HIS A 981 59.84 36.91 37.18
C HIS A 981 58.36 37.08 37.49
N GLN A 982 58.05 37.43 38.74
CA GLN A 982 56.70 37.74 39.20
C GLN A 982 56.68 39.15 39.79
N VAL A 983 55.77 39.99 39.30
CA VAL A 983 55.58 41.37 39.77
C VAL A 983 54.31 41.43 40.59
N PRO A 984 54.35 41.82 41.88
CA PRO A 984 53.16 41.85 42.74
C PRO A 984 52.14 42.94 42.34
N ALA A 985 50.90 42.76 42.78
CA ALA A 985 49.81 43.72 42.58
C ALA A 985 50.08 45.07 43.27
N GLY A 986 49.65 46.19 42.68
CA GLY A 986 49.87 47.53 43.21
C GLY A 986 49.27 48.65 42.34
N ARG A 987 49.06 49.86 42.90
CA ARG A 987 48.43 51.01 42.19
C ARG A 987 49.30 51.64 41.08
N SER A 988 50.58 51.28 41.02
CA SER A 988 51.51 51.41 39.89
C SER A 988 52.74 50.59 40.28
N SER A 989 53.15 49.63 39.46
CA SER A 989 54.20 48.68 39.82
C SER A 989 55.43 48.93 38.95
N VAL A 990 56.47 49.50 39.55
CA VAL A 990 57.82 49.52 38.98
C VAL A 990 58.59 48.37 39.62
N ALA A 991 59.08 47.43 38.81
CA ALA A 991 59.78 46.25 39.27
C ALA A 991 61.21 46.19 38.71
N ALA A 992 62.19 45.95 39.58
CA ALA A 992 63.54 45.59 39.16
C ALA A 992 63.58 44.11 38.78
N LEU A 993 64.00 43.83 37.56
CA LEU A 993 64.23 42.47 37.06
C LEU A 993 65.75 42.23 37.03
N PRO A 994 66.31 41.38 37.91
CA PRO A 994 67.71 41.04 37.88
C PRO A 994 68.04 40.23 36.63
N LEU A 995 69.13 40.58 35.95
CA LEU A 995 69.57 39.94 34.70
C LEU A 995 70.77 39.00 34.90
N ALA A 996 71.11 38.71 36.15
CA ALA A 996 72.21 37.83 36.51
C ALA A 996 72.09 36.45 35.81
N GLY A 997 73.16 36.02 35.15
CA GLY A 997 73.19 34.75 34.41
C GLY A 997 72.72 34.82 32.96
N LEU A 998 72.28 35.98 32.47
CA LEU A 998 72.03 36.19 31.03
C LEU A 998 73.31 36.60 30.31
N ALA A 999 73.60 35.97 29.17
CA ALA A 999 74.68 36.39 28.29
C ALA A 999 74.32 37.70 27.57
N LYS A 1000 75.34 38.47 27.16
CA LYS A 1000 75.15 39.69 26.37
C LYS A 1000 74.39 39.38 25.08
N GLY A 1001 73.33 40.14 24.79
CA GLY A 1001 72.46 39.86 23.63
C GLY A 1001 71.09 40.54 23.68
N VAL A 1002 70.26 40.26 22.68
CA VAL A 1002 68.89 40.78 22.57
C VAL A 1002 67.88 39.72 23.01
N TYR A 1003 66.98 40.12 23.90
CA TYR A 1003 65.93 39.30 24.50
C TYR A 1003 64.56 39.95 24.29
N THR A 1004 63.51 39.15 24.46
CA THR A 1004 62.12 39.63 24.48
C THR A 1004 61.53 39.45 25.88
N LEU A 1005 61.07 40.55 26.48
CA LEU A 1005 60.21 40.49 27.66
C LEU A 1005 58.77 40.28 27.22
N ARG A 1006 58.13 39.22 27.71
CA ARG A 1006 56.70 38.94 27.51
C ARG A 1006 55.98 39.12 28.85
N ILE A 1007 55.05 40.07 28.90
CA ILE A 1007 54.27 40.44 30.09
C ILE A 1007 52.81 40.04 29.85
N SER A 1008 52.23 39.25 30.75
CA SER A 1008 50.85 38.75 30.63
C SER A 1008 49.91 39.52 31.57
N LEU A 1009 49.30 40.61 31.08
CA LEU A 1009 48.35 41.42 31.83
C LEU A 1009 46.92 40.86 31.68
N SER A 1010 46.01 41.23 32.59
CA SER A 1010 44.58 40.89 32.48
C SER A 1010 43.93 41.43 31.20
N GLU A 1011 44.45 42.55 30.69
CA GLU A 1011 43.99 43.28 29.52
C GLU A 1011 44.62 42.75 28.21
N GLY A 1012 45.63 41.87 28.29
CA GLY A 1012 46.32 41.29 27.14
C GLY A 1012 47.82 41.09 27.35
N VAL A 1013 48.50 40.52 26.35
CA VAL A 1013 49.95 40.28 26.38
C VAL A 1013 50.70 41.46 25.75
N VAL A 1014 51.73 41.96 26.42
CA VAL A 1014 52.65 43.00 25.92
C VAL A 1014 54.05 42.41 25.77
N THR A 1015 54.71 42.71 24.64
CA THR A 1015 56.11 42.32 24.41
C THR A 1015 57.01 43.54 24.28
N LYS A 1016 58.18 43.54 24.93
CA LYS A 1016 59.20 44.58 24.82
C LYS A 1016 60.57 43.97 24.51
N ARG A 1017 61.31 44.62 23.62
CA ARG A 1017 62.71 44.26 23.36
C ARG A 1017 63.56 44.68 24.57
N LEU A 1018 64.46 43.81 25.01
CA LEU A 1018 65.47 44.06 26.04
C LEU A 1018 66.85 43.78 25.44
N VAL A 1019 67.81 44.68 25.63
CA VAL A 1019 69.20 44.51 25.24
C VAL A 1019 70.03 44.40 26.51
N VAL A 1020 70.80 43.32 26.65
CA VAL A 1020 71.70 43.06 27.79
C VAL A 1020 73.14 43.22 27.32
N GLU A 1021 73.91 44.09 27.99
CA GLU A 1021 75.29 44.49 27.64
C GLU A 1021 76.36 44.06 28.63
#